data_AF-A0A1V4VCK8-F1
#
_entry.id   AF-A0A1V4VCK8-F1
#
_cell.length_a   1.000
_cell.length_b   1.000
_cell.length_c   1.000
_cell.angle_alpha   90.00
_cell.angle_beta   90.00
_cell.angle_gamma   90.00
#
_symmetry.space_group_name_H-M   'P 1'
#
loop_
_entity.id
_entity.type
_entity.pdbx_description
1 polymer ?
#
loop_
_entity_poly.entity_id
_entity_poly.type
_entity_poly.pdbx_seq_one_letter_code
_entity_poly.pdbx_strand_id
1 'polypeptide(L)'
;MSFLIDPPLLFLSGLALYFGGKGLDWNCRSKIVVGVAITLTFIVFSTLLYADIIRCVFPFFSSLTGSEFMFHTNITGISKSDVPLEIVIILFLLYPFWLYAGYASAWKIDRRKLRPSKTIYSRQDVKSRRAVPSSSKYAVIRGPEPRESVKKAVEQLGGIRHFVKDGDKVLIKVNICGGVPDRKGTFTSTEVVDALVDLVRAEGGVPTIADSDMIWTRFWPAATDSGWKEWAEKKGVRLVNLADTEIAKFDFGKDSVVGVDYVSKEAIDADVIISVPVMKTHLLTAVTLGMKNMYGTLPEINKAKYHRKDIEQVIYWINRAFAPNLTVIDGTIGGEGIGPLSCEDVDFETVVASNDVVTADAIACQLMGYKPLEEVTHIKIADERHLGDGSKVYDFGDLPYKHIAGKDGNWIRPDPGVKNFYDWATKLVLKFPGWETFFNISADFFLYDLARLPVLGYLTPALLRFMNDVVYDSLEGQGNTKADRRRRRINLSLVLMVALISLAGFYYSGYLWRSLLFEFSYLIAIGVSLLVGLRMKTRPLLTMIGVTAAVSFFVEKSLISTNVLTYDGSNSFPFMVTGWTLLMISILGISDLSRKWLVDLDIFTKLHKWRAVPAVFASLVFAAFYFWEGYYKLAGPNMALIYLGMVALGLLSSRRCSMEWNCSLVIVSLVLGGCIELFGSLAGFWNYHYGETLAIFITLAWILNAWAVHGVVLLTGVNLSDSMVKGSKEVS
;
A
#
# COMPACT_ATOMS: atom_id res chain seq x y z
N MET A 1 7.53 -31.82 25.71
CA MET A 1 7.00 -31.36 24.42
C MET A 1 6.71 -32.55 23.53
N SER A 2 5.56 -32.57 22.88
CA SER A 2 5.12 -33.62 21.94
C SER A 2 4.02 -33.10 21.03
N PHE A 3 3.74 -33.79 19.93
CA PHE A 3 2.66 -33.38 19.01
C PHE A 3 1.27 -33.38 19.64
N LEU A 4 1.07 -34.09 20.77
CA LEU A 4 -0.17 -34.09 21.53
C LEU A 4 -0.21 -33.02 22.64
N ILE A 5 0.94 -32.74 23.27
CA ILE A 5 1.03 -31.85 24.44
C ILE A 5 1.28 -30.40 24.04
N ASP A 6 2.00 -30.17 22.95
CA ASP A 6 2.42 -28.83 22.54
C ASP A 6 1.25 -27.95 22.08
N PRO A 7 0.28 -28.43 21.27
CA PRO A 7 -0.88 -27.63 20.89
C PRO A 7 -1.66 -27.03 22.08
N PRO A 8 -2.09 -27.79 23.10
CA PRO A 8 -2.80 -27.21 24.25
C PRO A 8 -1.90 -26.30 25.09
N LEU A 9 -0.60 -26.60 25.26
CA LEU A 9 0.30 -25.71 26.00
C LEU A 9 0.56 -24.38 25.28
N LEU A 10 0.72 -24.41 23.95
CA LEU A 10 0.85 -23.20 23.14
C LEU A 10 -0.43 -22.38 23.17
N PHE A 11 -1.60 -23.02 23.11
CA PHE A 11 -2.88 -22.34 23.29
C PHE A 11 -2.99 -21.64 24.65
N LEU A 12 -2.64 -22.33 25.75
CA LEU A 12 -2.60 -21.73 27.09
C LEU A 12 -1.59 -20.59 27.19
N SER A 13 -0.42 -20.74 26.55
CA SER A 13 0.60 -19.70 26.47
C SER A 13 0.09 -18.46 25.72
N GLY A 14 -0.70 -18.65 24.66
CA GLY A 14 -1.41 -17.57 23.97
C GLY A 14 -2.40 -16.83 24.86
N LEU A 15 -3.18 -17.54 25.68
CA LEU A 15 -4.07 -16.92 26.68
C LEU A 15 -3.26 -16.09 27.70
N ALA A 16 -2.19 -16.66 28.24
CA ALA A 16 -1.32 -16.01 29.22
C ALA A 16 -0.63 -14.78 28.64
N LEU A 17 -0.15 -14.85 27.39
CA LEU A 17 0.45 -13.72 26.67
C LEU A 17 -0.55 -12.56 26.52
N TYR A 18 -1.81 -12.86 26.23
CA TYR A 18 -2.85 -11.84 26.12
C TYR A 18 -3.13 -11.16 27.47
N PHE A 19 -3.47 -11.94 28.50
CA PHE A 19 -3.84 -11.39 29.81
C PHE A 19 -2.65 -10.77 30.55
N GLY A 20 -1.48 -11.41 30.50
CA GLY A 20 -0.24 -10.88 31.06
C GLY A 20 0.23 -9.63 30.34
N GLY A 21 0.23 -9.63 29.00
CA GLY A 21 0.57 -8.44 28.22
C GLY A 21 -0.43 -7.30 28.37
N LYS A 22 -1.69 -7.58 28.72
CA LYS A 22 -2.67 -6.55 29.10
C LYS A 22 -2.42 -6.01 30.52
N GLY A 23 -2.16 -6.89 31.49
CA GLY A 23 -1.89 -6.50 32.88
C GLY A 23 -0.60 -5.69 33.06
N LEU A 24 0.37 -5.87 32.16
CA LEU A 24 1.67 -5.19 32.17
C LEU A 24 1.79 -4.06 31.14
N ASP A 25 0.69 -3.66 30.50
CA ASP A 25 0.63 -2.61 29.48
C ASP A 25 1.63 -2.77 28.31
N TRP A 26 1.79 -4.00 27.83
CA TRP A 26 2.69 -4.28 26.71
C TRP A 26 2.11 -3.79 25.38
N ASN A 27 2.95 -3.07 24.63
CA ASN A 27 2.66 -2.72 23.23
C ASN A 27 2.62 -3.97 22.33
N CYS A 28 2.13 -3.80 21.10
CA CYS A 28 1.97 -4.90 20.14
C CYS A 28 3.32 -5.59 19.82
N ARG A 29 4.40 -4.81 19.68
CA ARG A 29 5.73 -5.33 19.35
C ARG A 29 6.26 -6.25 20.46
N SER A 30 6.10 -5.85 21.73
CA SER A 30 6.50 -6.68 22.88
C SER A 30 5.75 -8.00 22.90
N LYS A 31 4.43 -7.99 22.62
CA LYS A 31 3.62 -9.22 22.54
C LYS A 31 4.06 -10.13 21.40
N ILE A 32 4.41 -9.55 20.24
CA ILE A 32 4.93 -10.31 19.09
C ILE A 32 6.29 -10.92 19.44
N VAL A 33 7.24 -10.14 19.99
CA VAL A 33 8.58 -10.63 20.35
C VAL A 33 8.49 -11.79 21.34
N VAL A 34 7.67 -11.65 22.39
CA VAL A 34 7.48 -12.71 23.38
C VAL A 34 6.75 -13.92 22.78
N GLY A 35 5.74 -13.71 21.93
CA GLY A 35 5.06 -14.78 21.20
C GLY A 35 6.01 -15.58 20.30
N VAL A 36 6.86 -14.89 19.54
CA VAL A 36 7.90 -15.50 18.70
C VAL A 36 8.91 -16.27 19.55
N ALA A 37 9.37 -15.70 20.67
CA ALA A 37 10.29 -16.38 21.58
C ALA A 37 9.69 -17.67 22.16
N ILE A 38 8.42 -17.65 22.57
CA ILE A 38 7.70 -18.84 23.05
C ILE A 38 7.63 -19.89 21.93
N THR A 39 7.17 -19.51 20.74
CA THR A 39 7.03 -20.45 19.62
C THR A 39 8.38 -21.04 19.18
N LEU A 40 9.43 -20.24 19.07
CA LEU A 40 10.78 -20.72 18.74
C LEU A 40 11.31 -21.66 19.81
N THR A 41 11.08 -21.37 21.09
CA THR A 41 11.44 -22.29 22.18
C THR A 41 10.78 -23.65 21.99
N PHE A 42 9.48 -23.68 21.67
CA PHE A 42 8.78 -24.93 21.41
C PHE A 42 9.35 -25.66 20.17
N ILE A 43 9.57 -24.97 19.06
CA ILE A 43 10.11 -25.57 17.84
C ILE A 43 11.50 -26.17 18.10
N VAL A 44 12.41 -25.42 18.74
CA VAL A 44 13.78 -25.87 19.00
C VAL A 44 13.78 -27.10 19.90
N PHE A 45 13.09 -27.06 21.05
CA PHE A 45 13.04 -28.20 21.96
C PHE A 45 12.35 -29.44 21.34
N SER A 46 11.25 -29.25 20.63
CA SER A 46 10.55 -30.34 19.93
C SER A 46 11.39 -30.93 18.79
N THR A 47 12.20 -30.11 18.10
CA THR A 47 13.15 -30.57 17.08
C THR A 47 14.28 -31.40 17.71
N LEU A 48 14.86 -30.93 18.82
CA LEU A 48 15.92 -31.65 19.53
C LEU A 48 15.43 -32.99 20.10
N LEU A 49 14.19 -33.04 20.59
CA LEU A 49 13.55 -34.28 21.03
C LEU A 49 13.26 -35.21 19.84
N TYR A 50 12.63 -34.72 18.77
CA TYR A 50 12.35 -35.52 17.58
C TYR A 50 13.62 -36.08 16.93
N ALA A 51 14.72 -35.32 16.94
CA ALA A 51 16.02 -35.73 16.42
C ALA A 51 16.78 -36.68 17.37
N ASP A 52 16.22 -37.02 18.54
CA ASP A 52 16.84 -37.84 19.58
C ASP A 52 18.17 -37.26 20.11
N ILE A 53 18.39 -35.94 19.95
CA ILE A 53 19.59 -35.23 20.40
C ILE A 53 19.58 -35.05 21.92
N ILE A 54 18.39 -34.84 22.51
CA ILE A 54 18.19 -34.72 23.95
C ILE A 54 17.25 -35.81 24.46
N ARG A 55 17.54 -36.36 25.65
CA ARG A 55 16.70 -37.38 26.29
C ARG A 55 15.45 -36.75 26.93
N CYS A 56 14.34 -37.48 26.91
CA CYS A 56 13.14 -37.08 27.65
C CYS A 56 13.34 -37.34 29.15
N VAL A 57 13.51 -36.28 29.95
CA VAL A 57 13.74 -36.38 31.41
C VAL A 57 12.44 -36.23 32.23
N PHE A 58 11.26 -36.37 31.59
CA PHE A 58 10.00 -36.25 32.32
C PHE A 58 9.73 -37.50 33.18
N PRO A 59 9.35 -37.36 34.47
CA PRO A 59 9.28 -38.48 35.42
C PRO A 59 8.41 -39.66 34.98
N PHE A 60 7.38 -39.40 34.18
CA PHE A 60 6.42 -40.39 33.69
C PHE A 60 6.79 -41.01 32.33
N PHE A 61 7.84 -40.50 31.66
CA PHE A 61 8.25 -40.92 30.30
C PHE A 61 9.76 -41.13 30.18
N SER A 62 10.45 -41.30 31.31
CA SER A 62 11.92 -41.36 31.40
C SER A 62 12.55 -42.55 30.68
N SER A 63 11.75 -43.54 30.27
CA SER A 63 12.17 -44.71 29.50
C SER A 63 12.05 -44.54 27.98
N LEU A 64 11.45 -43.46 27.48
CA LEU A 64 11.27 -43.22 26.04
C LEU A 64 12.43 -42.41 25.46
N THR A 65 12.82 -42.73 24.22
CA THR A 65 13.65 -41.84 23.40
C THR A 65 12.90 -40.54 23.06
N GLY A 66 13.62 -39.51 22.60
CA GLY A 66 13.02 -38.21 22.34
C GLY A 66 11.92 -38.29 21.27
N SER A 67 12.14 -39.04 20.21
CA SER A 67 11.20 -39.26 19.12
C SER A 67 10.00 -40.12 19.55
N GLU A 68 10.22 -41.18 20.34
CA GLU A 68 9.12 -41.98 20.91
C GLU A 68 8.21 -41.13 21.81
N PHE A 69 8.80 -40.21 22.58
CA PHE A 69 8.03 -39.27 23.38
C PHE A 69 7.29 -38.22 22.54
N MET A 70 7.89 -37.74 21.44
CA MET A 70 7.25 -36.79 20.53
C MET A 70 5.98 -37.38 19.88
N PHE A 71 6.01 -38.66 19.52
CA PHE A 71 4.86 -39.37 18.95
C PHE A 71 3.97 -40.06 19.97
N HIS A 72 4.38 -40.10 21.25
CA HIS A 72 3.74 -40.94 22.27
C HIS A 72 3.60 -42.38 21.78
N THR A 73 4.68 -42.96 21.25
CA THR A 73 4.65 -44.27 20.56
C THR A 73 4.08 -45.38 21.44
N ASN A 74 4.28 -45.30 22.75
CA ASN A 74 3.69 -46.22 23.74
C ASN A 74 2.15 -46.16 23.83
N ILE A 75 1.53 -45.08 23.37
CA ILE A 75 0.08 -44.85 23.38
C ILE A 75 -0.49 -44.91 21.96
N THR A 76 0.18 -44.29 21.00
CA THR A 76 -0.30 -44.13 19.61
C THR A 76 0.08 -45.31 18.72
N GLY A 77 1.10 -46.08 19.11
CA GLY A 77 1.71 -47.12 18.27
C GLY A 77 2.49 -46.56 17.07
N ILE A 78 2.59 -45.23 16.92
CA ILE A 78 3.25 -44.56 15.81
C ILE A 78 4.72 -44.34 16.16
N SER A 79 5.62 -44.84 15.34
CA SER A 79 7.07 -44.66 15.45
C SER A 79 7.59 -43.60 14.46
N LYS A 80 8.82 -43.17 14.65
CA LYS A 80 9.47 -42.16 13.80
C LYS A 80 9.55 -42.57 12.33
N SER A 81 9.67 -43.86 12.03
CA SER A 81 9.70 -44.38 10.65
C SER A 81 8.34 -44.36 9.96
N ASP A 82 7.25 -44.26 10.72
CA ASP A 82 5.89 -44.32 10.18
C ASP A 82 5.40 -42.95 9.67
N VAL A 83 6.14 -41.88 9.98
CA VAL A 83 5.75 -40.50 9.67
C VAL A 83 6.81 -39.83 8.80
N PRO A 84 6.49 -39.48 7.54
CA PRO A 84 7.37 -38.72 6.67
C PRO A 84 7.83 -37.40 7.32
N LEU A 85 9.09 -37.01 7.06
CA LEU A 85 9.70 -35.82 7.65
C LEU A 85 8.92 -34.54 7.30
N GLU A 86 8.29 -34.49 6.14
CA GLU A 86 7.46 -33.38 5.68
C GLU A 86 6.26 -33.15 6.61
N ILE A 87 5.64 -34.22 7.10
CA ILE A 87 4.51 -34.14 8.04
C ILE A 87 4.99 -33.58 9.38
N VAL A 88 6.17 -34.00 9.83
CA VAL A 88 6.80 -33.50 11.06
C VAL A 88 7.10 -31.99 10.95
N ILE A 89 7.64 -31.55 9.81
CA ILE A 89 7.87 -30.13 9.53
C ILE A 89 6.55 -29.35 9.55
N ILE A 90 5.50 -29.86 8.92
CA ILE A 90 4.17 -29.24 8.94
C ILE A 90 3.65 -29.11 10.37
N LEU A 91 3.80 -30.13 11.20
CA LEU A 91 3.36 -30.10 12.60
C LEU A 91 4.10 -29.01 13.41
N PHE A 92 5.40 -28.80 13.17
CA PHE A 92 6.13 -27.69 13.78
C PHE A 92 5.68 -26.31 13.25
N LEU A 93 5.39 -26.21 11.95
CA LEU A 93 4.86 -24.98 11.34
C LEU A 93 3.47 -24.60 11.86
N LEU A 94 2.73 -25.53 12.48
CA LEU A 94 1.45 -25.26 13.14
C LEU A 94 1.58 -24.72 14.58
N TYR A 95 2.77 -24.70 15.19
CA TYR A 95 2.95 -24.17 16.55
C TYR A 95 2.58 -22.69 16.70
N PRO A 96 2.97 -21.77 15.78
CA PRO A 96 2.49 -20.38 15.81
C PRO A 96 0.96 -20.28 15.77
N PHE A 97 0.29 -21.17 15.03
CA PHE A 97 -1.17 -21.19 14.91
C PHE A 97 -1.83 -21.46 16.27
N TRP A 98 -1.35 -22.44 17.04
CA TRP A 98 -1.93 -22.76 18.35
C TRP A 98 -1.76 -21.63 19.36
N LEU A 99 -0.58 -21.00 19.37
CA LEU A 99 -0.32 -19.82 20.20
C LEU A 99 -1.27 -18.66 19.84
N TYR A 100 -1.41 -18.38 18.55
CA TYR A 100 -2.34 -17.35 18.07
C TYR A 100 -3.80 -17.70 18.38
N ALA A 101 -4.22 -18.95 18.23
CA ALA A 101 -5.57 -19.39 18.54
C ALA A 101 -5.91 -19.15 20.02
N GLY A 102 -4.96 -19.41 20.92
CA GLY A 102 -5.07 -19.06 22.34
C GLY A 102 -5.24 -17.56 22.54
N TYR A 103 -4.32 -16.77 22.00
CA TYR A 103 -4.35 -15.30 22.08
C TYR A 103 -5.67 -14.71 21.55
N ALA A 104 -6.11 -15.16 20.37
CA ALA A 104 -7.35 -14.74 19.74
C ALA A 104 -8.59 -15.13 20.55
N SER A 105 -8.56 -16.28 21.22
CA SER A 105 -9.64 -16.72 22.12
C SER A 105 -9.76 -15.81 23.34
N ALA A 106 -8.65 -15.48 23.99
CA ALA A 106 -8.63 -14.51 25.10
C ALA A 106 -9.14 -13.14 24.65
N TRP A 107 -8.65 -12.65 23.51
CA TRP A 107 -9.10 -11.40 22.92
C TRP A 107 -10.62 -11.36 22.66
N LYS A 108 -11.18 -12.46 22.14
CA LYS A 108 -12.63 -12.58 21.90
C LYS A 108 -13.44 -12.61 23.18
N ILE A 109 -12.93 -13.23 24.25
CA ILE A 109 -13.58 -13.26 25.56
C ILE A 109 -13.57 -11.88 26.22
N ASP A 110 -12.44 -11.17 26.17
CA ASP A 110 -12.30 -9.82 26.74
C ASP A 110 -13.24 -8.82 26.04
N ARG A 111 -13.37 -8.91 24.71
CA ARG A 111 -14.35 -8.11 23.95
C ARG A 111 -15.81 -8.43 24.25
N ARG A 112 -16.16 -9.61 24.79
CA ARG A 112 -17.57 -9.91 25.18
C ARG A 112 -18.06 -9.06 26.36
N LYS A 113 -17.19 -8.35 27.08
CA LYS A 113 -17.60 -7.41 28.15
C LYS A 113 -18.24 -6.13 27.59
N LEU A 114 -17.97 -5.76 26.33
CA LEU A 114 -18.70 -4.71 25.62
C LEU A 114 -19.92 -5.35 24.94
N ARG A 115 -20.93 -5.74 25.72
CA ARG A 115 -22.19 -6.20 25.14
C ARG A 115 -22.88 -5.00 24.48
N PRO A 116 -23.19 -5.04 23.18
CA PRO A 116 -23.98 -3.98 22.59
C PRO A 116 -25.35 -3.95 23.26
N SER A 117 -25.85 -2.75 23.55
CA SER A 117 -27.22 -2.57 24.01
C SER A 117 -28.18 -3.33 23.08
N LYS A 118 -29.14 -4.07 23.66
CA LYS A 118 -30.17 -4.78 22.87
C LYS A 118 -31.12 -3.81 22.18
N THR A 119 -31.20 -2.59 22.68
CA THR A 119 -32.00 -1.50 22.12
C THR A 119 -31.38 -1.01 20.82
N ILE A 120 -32.21 -0.92 19.78
CA ILE A 120 -31.84 -0.30 18.51
C ILE A 120 -32.27 1.16 18.60
N TYR A 121 -31.29 2.06 18.53
CA TYR A 121 -31.52 3.50 18.48
C TYR A 121 -31.66 3.95 17.03
N SER A 122 -32.18 5.15 16.84
CA SER A 122 -32.39 5.79 15.55
C SER A 122 -32.03 7.26 15.64
N ARG A 123 -32.12 7.97 14.52
CA ARG A 123 -31.96 9.43 14.50
C ARG A 123 -32.86 10.15 15.50
N GLN A 124 -34.05 9.62 15.81
CA GLN A 124 -34.98 10.29 16.75
C GLN A 124 -34.46 10.28 18.19
N ASP A 125 -33.60 9.32 18.53
CA ASP A 125 -33.04 9.17 19.88
C ASP A 125 -31.78 10.01 20.11
N VAL A 126 -31.21 10.58 19.04
CA VAL A 126 -30.01 11.45 19.13
C VAL A 126 -30.42 12.78 19.74
N LYS A 127 -29.87 13.11 20.92
CA LYS A 127 -30.25 14.31 21.66
C LYS A 127 -29.81 15.61 20.99
N SER A 128 -28.60 15.62 20.42
CA SER A 128 -28.05 16.72 19.63
C SER A 128 -28.76 16.94 18.28
N ARG A 129 -29.74 16.11 17.92
CA ARG A 129 -30.48 16.23 16.65
C ARG A 129 -31.06 17.62 16.52
N ARG A 130 -30.79 18.23 15.35
CA ARG A 130 -31.35 19.51 14.95
C ARG A 130 -31.96 19.46 13.56
N ALA A 131 -32.81 20.44 13.27
CA ALA A 131 -33.22 20.74 11.90
C ALA A 131 -32.04 21.32 11.12
N VAL A 132 -32.05 21.13 9.80
CA VAL A 132 -31.11 21.80 8.91
C VAL A 132 -31.36 23.31 9.03
N PRO A 133 -30.33 24.13 9.29
CA PRO A 133 -30.53 25.57 9.44
C PRO A 133 -31.05 26.18 8.13
N SER A 134 -32.00 27.12 8.24
CA SER A 134 -32.54 27.84 7.07
C SER A 134 -31.53 28.79 6.44
N SER A 135 -30.55 29.24 7.22
CA SER A 135 -29.38 29.99 6.74
C SER A 135 -28.15 29.62 7.57
N SER A 136 -27.04 29.38 6.89
CA SER A 136 -25.77 29.04 7.52
C SER A 136 -25.03 30.31 7.93
N LYS A 137 -24.56 30.35 9.18
CA LYS A 137 -23.61 31.34 9.69
C LYS A 137 -22.22 30.74 9.67
N TYR A 138 -21.25 31.49 9.18
CA TYR A 138 -19.86 31.06 9.09
C TYR A 138 -18.91 32.21 9.47
N ALA A 139 -17.68 31.85 9.82
CA ALA A 139 -16.57 32.76 10.06
C ALA A 139 -15.28 32.13 9.51
N VAL A 140 -14.45 32.95 8.86
CA VAL A 140 -13.10 32.56 8.41
C VAL A 140 -12.11 33.53 9.05
N ILE A 141 -11.31 33.03 9.98
CA ILE A 141 -10.35 33.84 10.73
C ILE A 141 -8.94 33.39 10.39
N ARG A 142 -8.10 34.34 9.94
CA ARG A 142 -6.68 34.11 9.70
C ARG A 142 -5.83 34.87 10.70
N GLY A 143 -4.91 34.17 11.36
CA GLY A 143 -4.00 34.73 12.34
C GLY A 143 -3.08 33.68 12.98
N PRO A 144 -1.89 34.10 13.44
CA PRO A 144 -0.84 33.20 13.94
C PRO A 144 -1.16 32.54 15.28
N GLU A 145 -2.17 33.04 16.01
CA GLU A 145 -2.52 32.58 17.36
C GLU A 145 -3.80 31.73 17.33
N PRO A 146 -3.70 30.37 17.40
CA PRO A 146 -4.83 29.46 17.28
C PRO A 146 -6.00 29.77 18.22
N ARG A 147 -5.69 30.03 19.49
CA ARG A 147 -6.70 30.27 20.53
C ARG A 147 -7.53 31.51 20.26
N GLU A 148 -6.88 32.59 19.84
CA GLU A 148 -7.57 33.86 19.53
C GLU A 148 -8.37 33.75 18.24
N SER A 149 -7.86 33.03 17.24
CA SER A 149 -8.59 32.74 16.01
C SER A 149 -9.89 31.98 16.28
N VAL A 150 -9.86 30.97 17.16
CA VAL A 150 -11.06 30.23 17.59
C VAL A 150 -12.06 31.12 18.31
N LYS A 151 -11.62 31.92 19.29
CA LYS A 151 -12.52 32.83 20.03
C LYS A 151 -13.22 33.80 19.09
N LYS A 152 -12.48 34.44 18.19
CA LYS A 152 -13.04 35.37 17.19
C LYS A 152 -14.02 34.67 16.25
N ALA A 153 -13.69 33.47 15.79
CA ALA A 153 -14.55 32.71 14.89
C ALA A 153 -15.89 32.37 15.55
N VAL A 154 -15.86 31.89 16.80
CA VAL A 154 -17.07 31.56 17.56
C VAL A 154 -17.86 32.82 17.94
N GLU A 155 -17.21 33.92 18.27
CA GLU A 155 -17.86 35.20 18.57
C GLU A 155 -18.65 35.73 17.36
N GLN A 156 -18.08 35.66 16.14
CA GLN A 156 -18.77 36.05 14.90
C GLN A 156 -20.03 35.21 14.61
N LEU A 157 -20.12 34.00 15.16
CA LEU A 157 -21.33 33.16 15.07
C LEU A 157 -22.40 33.51 16.11
N GLY A 158 -22.12 34.46 17.01
CA GLY A 158 -22.99 34.88 18.12
C GLY A 158 -22.59 34.35 19.49
N GLY A 159 -21.36 33.82 19.61
CA GLY A 159 -20.80 33.27 20.84
C GLY A 159 -21.20 31.81 21.10
N ILE A 160 -20.45 31.14 21.97
CA ILE A 160 -20.63 29.70 22.25
C ILE A 160 -21.97 29.38 22.91
N ARG A 161 -22.55 30.33 23.66
CA ARG A 161 -23.90 30.27 24.26
C ARG A 161 -25.03 30.01 23.26
N HIS A 162 -24.81 30.28 21.97
CA HIS A 162 -25.77 29.98 20.93
C HIS A 162 -25.89 28.47 20.67
N PHE A 163 -24.85 27.72 21.01
CA PHE A 163 -24.74 26.29 20.77
C PHE A 163 -24.81 25.45 22.05
N VAL A 164 -24.29 25.99 23.16
CA VAL A 164 -24.13 25.29 24.44
C VAL A 164 -24.89 26.01 25.54
N LYS A 165 -25.56 25.25 26.40
CA LYS A 165 -26.26 25.73 27.59
C LYS A 165 -25.71 25.06 28.85
N ASP A 166 -26.06 25.63 30.00
CA ASP A 166 -25.69 25.09 31.30
C ASP A 166 -26.14 23.63 31.46
N GLY A 167 -25.20 22.76 31.83
CA GLY A 167 -25.43 21.32 32.01
C GLY A 167 -25.41 20.48 30.73
N ASP A 168 -25.29 21.07 29.53
CA ASP A 168 -25.23 20.31 28.27
C ASP A 168 -23.99 19.40 28.25
N LYS A 169 -24.18 18.14 27.87
CA LYS A 169 -23.08 17.22 27.56
C LYS A 169 -22.57 17.51 26.14
N VAL A 170 -21.36 18.06 26.05
CA VAL A 170 -20.77 18.50 24.78
C VAL A 170 -19.72 17.49 24.32
N LEU A 171 -20.02 16.76 23.24
CA LEU A 171 -19.05 15.87 22.59
C LEU A 171 -18.23 16.67 21.56
N ILE A 172 -16.94 16.84 21.82
CA ILE A 172 -16.01 17.51 20.90
C ILE A 172 -15.24 16.42 20.13
N LYS A 173 -15.62 16.22 18.87
CA LYS A 173 -15.02 15.21 17.98
C LYS A 173 -13.80 15.80 17.28
N VAL A 174 -12.62 15.34 17.66
CA VAL A 174 -11.31 15.80 17.13
C VAL A 174 -10.72 14.80 16.14
N ASN A 175 -9.69 15.18 15.38
CA ASN A 175 -8.91 14.28 14.54
C ASN A 175 -7.58 13.91 15.22
N ILE A 176 -7.57 12.81 15.99
CA ILE A 176 -6.35 12.24 16.62
C ILE A 176 -5.83 11.04 15.81
N CYS A 177 -6.71 10.24 15.20
CA CYS A 177 -6.33 9.07 14.42
C CYS A 177 -6.28 9.36 12.91
N GLY A 178 -5.43 8.66 12.15
CA GLY A 178 -5.40 8.77 10.69
C GLY A 178 -4.53 9.90 10.16
N GLY A 179 -3.33 10.02 10.72
CA GLY A 179 -2.28 10.97 10.33
C GLY A 179 -0.89 10.37 10.48
N VAL A 180 0.15 11.10 10.08
CA VAL A 180 1.56 10.72 10.24
C VAL A 180 2.05 11.37 11.53
N PRO A 181 2.51 10.62 12.57
CA PRO A 181 2.83 11.19 13.90
C PRO A 181 3.71 12.43 13.87
N ASP A 182 4.71 12.47 12.97
CA ASP A 182 5.67 13.56 12.86
C ASP A 182 5.18 14.77 12.02
N ARG A 183 3.96 14.71 11.48
CA ARG A 183 3.36 15.76 10.64
C ARG A 183 2.18 16.39 11.36
N LYS A 184 2.37 17.61 11.87
CA LYS A 184 1.38 18.31 12.71
C LYS A 184 0.08 18.55 11.94
N GLY A 185 0.17 18.86 10.65
CA GLY A 185 -0.96 19.08 9.75
C GLY A 185 -1.83 17.85 9.48
N THR A 186 -1.51 16.72 10.13
CA THR A 186 -2.33 15.51 10.05
C THR A 186 -3.30 15.32 11.21
N PHE A 187 -3.16 16.10 12.29
CA PHE A 187 -3.96 16.02 13.51
C PHE A 187 -4.53 17.39 13.89
N THR A 188 -5.62 17.39 14.66
CA THR A 188 -6.14 18.62 15.27
C THR A 188 -5.15 19.14 16.32
N SER A 189 -4.96 20.46 16.38
CA SER A 189 -4.19 21.14 17.42
C SER A 189 -4.91 21.12 18.77
N THR A 190 -4.18 20.79 19.83
CA THR A 190 -4.70 20.88 21.20
C THR A 190 -5.02 22.32 21.60
N GLU A 191 -4.35 23.32 21.02
CA GLU A 191 -4.61 24.74 21.33
C GLU A 191 -5.99 25.21 20.83
N VAL A 192 -6.40 24.75 19.65
CA VAL A 192 -7.73 25.02 19.10
C VAL A 192 -8.81 24.45 20.02
N VAL A 193 -8.60 23.21 20.48
CA VAL A 193 -9.56 22.54 21.37
C VAL A 193 -9.51 23.08 22.79
N ASP A 194 -8.35 23.54 23.27
CA ASP A 194 -8.22 24.21 24.56
C ASP A 194 -9.09 25.46 24.65
N ALA A 195 -9.09 26.29 23.61
CA ALA A 195 -9.97 27.46 23.52
C ALA A 195 -11.45 27.07 23.52
N LEU A 196 -11.83 26.02 22.78
CA LEU A 196 -13.22 25.52 22.77
C LEU A 196 -13.65 24.97 24.13
N VAL A 197 -12.78 24.23 24.83
CA VAL A 197 -13.07 23.71 26.18
C VAL A 197 -13.34 24.85 27.16
N ASP A 198 -12.55 25.92 27.10
CA ASP A 198 -12.75 27.10 27.96
C ASP A 198 -14.08 27.82 27.66
N LEU A 199 -14.40 27.99 26.37
CA LEU A 199 -15.66 28.57 25.92
C LEU A 199 -16.87 27.73 26.36
N VAL A 200 -16.81 26.41 26.20
CA VAL A 200 -17.88 25.49 26.62
C VAL A 200 -18.10 25.55 28.14
N ARG A 201 -17.02 25.52 28.92
CA ARG A 201 -17.09 25.58 30.39
C ARG A 201 -17.62 26.93 30.89
N ALA A 202 -17.31 28.02 30.19
CA ALA A 202 -17.81 29.36 30.55
C ALA A 202 -19.34 29.46 30.53
N GLU A 203 -20.00 28.65 29.70
CA GLU A 203 -21.47 28.56 29.62
C GLU A 203 -22.06 27.40 30.46
N GLY A 204 -21.24 26.74 31.30
CA GLY A 204 -21.69 25.63 32.16
C GLY A 204 -21.80 24.27 31.45
N GLY A 205 -21.35 24.16 30.20
CA GLY A 205 -21.33 22.90 29.46
C GLY A 205 -20.24 21.94 29.96
N VAL A 206 -20.45 20.64 29.73
CA VAL A 206 -19.53 19.56 30.15
C VAL A 206 -18.83 18.95 28.91
N PRO A 207 -17.59 19.37 28.59
CA PRO A 207 -16.89 18.90 27.40
C PRO A 207 -16.32 17.49 27.58
N THR A 208 -16.50 16.64 26.57
CA THR A 208 -15.82 15.35 26.39
C THR A 208 -15.12 15.35 25.03
N ILE A 209 -13.81 15.14 25.03
CA ILE A 209 -13.00 15.05 23.82
C ILE A 209 -13.00 13.61 23.33
N ALA A 210 -13.31 13.40 22.06
CA ALA A 210 -13.45 12.06 21.52
C ALA A 210 -12.84 11.91 20.12
N ASP A 211 -12.32 10.72 19.86
CA ASP A 211 -12.07 10.17 18.53
C ASP A 211 -12.25 8.63 18.62
N SER A 212 -12.01 7.89 17.55
CA SER A 212 -12.07 6.43 17.58
C SER A 212 -10.87 5.81 16.89
N ASP A 213 -10.64 4.53 17.18
CA ASP A 213 -9.62 3.74 16.48
C ASP A 213 -9.78 3.85 14.95
N MET A 214 -8.62 3.92 14.29
CA MET A 214 -8.49 3.69 12.85
C MET A 214 -7.60 2.47 12.65
N ILE A 215 -7.72 1.83 11.49
CA ILE A 215 -6.95 0.64 11.17
C ILE A 215 -5.43 0.85 11.26
N TRP A 216 -4.93 1.98 10.72
CA TRP A 216 -3.51 2.37 10.73
C TRP A 216 -3.04 2.91 12.08
N THR A 217 -3.97 3.37 12.93
CA THR A 217 -3.65 4.21 14.08
C THR A 217 -4.63 3.93 15.21
N ARG A 218 -4.13 3.29 16.27
CA ARG A 218 -4.87 3.10 17.51
C ARG A 218 -4.96 4.42 18.28
N PHE A 219 -6.11 4.66 18.91
CA PHE A 219 -6.40 5.90 19.62
C PHE A 219 -5.38 6.21 20.71
N TRP A 220 -5.18 5.30 21.67
CA TRP A 220 -4.34 5.59 22.84
C TRP A 220 -2.86 5.80 22.53
N PRO A 221 -2.22 4.98 21.66
CA PRO A 221 -0.87 5.27 21.19
C PRO A 221 -0.77 6.64 20.52
N ALA A 222 -1.66 6.95 19.57
CA ALA A 222 -1.63 8.25 18.89
C ALA A 222 -1.86 9.41 19.84
N ALA A 223 -2.84 9.31 20.75
CA ALA A 223 -3.12 10.32 21.75
C ALA A 223 -1.95 10.53 22.74
N THR A 224 -1.17 9.49 23.01
CA THR A 224 0.03 9.58 23.85
C THR A 224 1.17 10.25 23.08
N ASP A 225 1.46 9.77 21.87
CA ASP A 225 2.57 10.26 21.03
C ASP A 225 2.38 11.72 20.61
N SER A 226 1.13 12.16 20.41
CA SER A 226 0.78 13.54 20.02
C SER A 226 0.45 14.46 21.21
N GLY A 227 0.65 14.00 22.45
CA GLY A 227 0.48 14.84 23.66
C GLY A 227 -0.97 15.10 24.09
N TRP A 228 -1.97 14.54 23.42
CA TRP A 228 -3.39 14.68 23.78
C TRP A 228 -3.70 14.12 25.18
N LYS A 229 -3.08 12.99 25.54
CA LYS A 229 -3.29 12.37 26.86
C LYS A 229 -2.82 13.29 27.99
N GLU A 230 -1.60 13.80 27.89
CA GLU A 230 -1.02 14.73 28.87
C GLU A 230 -1.83 16.04 28.94
N TRP A 231 -2.19 16.60 27.78
CA TRP A 231 -3.01 17.82 27.72
C TRP A 231 -4.36 17.61 28.40
N ALA A 232 -5.04 16.49 28.15
CA ALA A 232 -6.36 16.22 28.72
C ALA A 232 -6.31 16.05 30.25
N GLU A 233 -5.29 15.34 30.76
CA GLU A 233 -5.03 15.18 32.18
C GLU A 233 -4.78 16.54 32.85
N LYS A 234 -3.90 17.37 32.26
CA LYS A 234 -3.59 18.72 32.76
C LYS A 234 -4.79 19.66 32.73
N LYS A 235 -5.62 19.60 31.68
CA LYS A 235 -6.82 20.43 31.52
C LYS A 235 -8.01 19.93 32.36
N GLY A 236 -7.91 18.71 32.89
CA GLY A 236 -8.98 18.03 33.63
C GLY A 236 -10.21 17.78 32.77
N VAL A 237 -10.03 17.43 31.50
CA VAL A 237 -11.12 17.12 30.56
C VAL A 237 -11.12 15.64 30.20
N ARG A 238 -12.32 15.09 29.98
CA ARG A 238 -12.47 13.66 29.66
C ARG A 238 -12.04 13.42 28.22
N LEU A 239 -11.01 12.60 28.01
CA LEU A 239 -10.54 12.11 26.71
C LEU A 239 -10.98 10.66 26.51
N VAL A 240 -11.64 10.37 25.39
CA VAL A 240 -12.33 9.09 25.18
C VAL A 240 -12.05 8.52 23.79
N ASN A 241 -11.67 7.24 23.75
CA ASN A 241 -11.81 6.41 22.56
C ASN A 241 -13.25 5.91 22.45
N LEU A 242 -13.99 6.33 21.43
CA LEU A 242 -15.38 5.92 21.24
C LEU A 242 -15.53 4.40 21.10
N ALA A 243 -14.48 3.67 20.68
CA ALA A 243 -14.50 2.21 20.62
C ALA A 243 -14.47 1.52 22.00
N ASP A 244 -14.05 2.25 23.05
CA ASP A 244 -13.98 1.75 24.43
C ASP A 244 -15.22 2.13 25.27
N THR A 245 -16.20 2.80 24.66
CA THR A 245 -17.44 3.26 25.32
C THR A 245 -18.56 2.23 25.24
N GLU A 246 -19.70 2.51 25.87
CA GLU A 246 -20.90 1.73 25.64
C GLU A 246 -21.33 1.84 24.16
N ILE A 247 -21.37 0.70 23.48
CA ILE A 247 -21.75 0.60 22.07
C ILE A 247 -23.21 0.18 21.95
N ALA A 248 -23.95 0.82 21.06
CA ALA A 248 -25.34 0.48 20.79
C ALA A 248 -25.59 0.24 19.29
N LYS A 249 -26.63 -0.55 18.98
CA LYS A 249 -27.11 -0.67 17.60
C LYS A 249 -27.84 0.60 17.21
N PHE A 250 -27.58 1.08 16.01
CA PHE A 250 -28.19 2.28 15.45
C PHE A 250 -28.69 2.02 14.05
N ASP A 251 -29.95 2.34 13.80
CA ASP A 251 -30.57 2.32 12.48
C ASP A 251 -30.37 3.68 11.78
N PHE A 252 -29.56 3.69 10.71
CA PHE A 252 -29.32 4.87 9.89
C PHE A 252 -30.48 5.17 8.93
N GLY A 253 -31.52 4.33 8.91
CA GLY A 253 -32.71 4.46 8.08
C GLY A 253 -32.76 3.44 6.94
N LYS A 254 -33.97 3.15 6.48
CA LYS A 254 -34.27 2.13 5.46
C LYS A 254 -33.46 2.27 4.16
N ASP A 255 -33.27 3.50 3.69
CA ASP A 255 -32.56 3.78 2.43
C ASP A 255 -31.03 3.96 2.62
N SER A 256 -30.54 3.76 3.85
CA SER A 256 -29.12 3.90 4.17
C SER A 256 -28.31 2.72 3.66
N VAL A 257 -27.20 3.02 2.96
CA VAL A 257 -26.19 2.01 2.61
C VAL A 257 -25.54 1.39 3.85
N VAL A 258 -25.57 2.10 4.99
CA VAL A 258 -25.05 1.62 6.27
C VAL A 258 -25.98 0.56 6.85
N GLY A 259 -27.30 0.78 6.79
CA GLY A 259 -28.31 -0.06 7.43
C GLY A 259 -28.29 0.09 8.95
N VAL A 260 -28.30 -1.03 9.68
CA VAL A 260 -28.09 -1.06 11.12
C VAL A 260 -26.63 -1.38 11.42
N ASP A 261 -25.96 -0.51 12.17
CA ASP A 261 -24.57 -0.71 12.60
C ASP A 261 -24.37 -0.25 14.05
N TYR A 262 -23.14 -0.33 14.54
CA TYR A 262 -22.78 0.03 15.90
C TYR A 262 -22.26 1.45 16.00
N VAL A 263 -22.71 2.18 17.02
CA VAL A 263 -22.25 3.54 17.36
C VAL A 263 -22.00 3.65 18.86
N SER A 264 -21.21 4.65 19.27
CA SER A 264 -21.03 4.98 20.68
C SER A 264 -22.27 5.65 21.26
N LYS A 265 -22.66 5.28 22.48
CA LYS A 265 -23.71 5.97 23.24
C LYS A 265 -23.32 7.41 23.58
N GLU A 266 -22.04 7.74 23.65
CA GLU A 266 -21.59 9.13 23.83
C GLU A 266 -22.09 10.03 22.68
N ALA A 267 -22.15 9.53 21.44
CA ALA A 267 -22.65 10.28 20.30
C ALA A 267 -24.19 10.42 20.30
N ILE A 268 -24.91 9.42 20.82
CA ILE A 268 -26.38 9.45 20.93
C ILE A 268 -26.82 10.38 22.06
N ASP A 269 -26.16 10.26 23.22
CA ASP A 269 -26.55 10.90 24.47
C ASP A 269 -25.98 12.31 24.65
N ALA A 270 -25.12 12.78 23.74
CA ALA A 270 -24.61 14.14 23.73
C ALA A 270 -25.71 15.14 23.34
N ASP A 271 -25.86 16.19 24.15
CA ASP A 271 -26.81 17.28 23.91
C ASP A 271 -26.28 18.22 22.82
N VAL A 272 -24.96 18.34 22.69
CA VAL A 272 -24.26 19.12 21.65
C VAL A 272 -23.08 18.34 21.09
N ILE A 273 -22.94 18.32 19.77
CA ILE A 273 -21.77 17.78 19.07
C ILE A 273 -21.01 18.94 18.40
N ILE A 274 -19.72 19.06 18.69
CA ILE A 274 -18.80 19.99 18.02
C ILE A 274 -17.76 19.18 17.23
N SER A 275 -17.67 19.38 15.91
CA SER A 275 -16.67 18.70 15.07
C SER A 275 -15.46 19.62 14.88
N VAL A 276 -14.27 19.13 15.20
CA VAL A 276 -13.01 19.89 15.12
C VAL A 276 -11.97 19.15 14.26
N PRO A 277 -12.18 19.07 12.94
CA PRO A 277 -11.24 18.40 12.03
C PRO A 277 -10.00 19.27 11.75
N VAL A 278 -8.90 18.63 11.36
CA VAL A 278 -7.79 19.32 10.70
C VAL A 278 -8.10 19.57 9.22
N MET A 279 -7.67 20.72 8.68
CA MET A 279 -7.76 21.08 7.27
C MET A 279 -6.74 20.28 6.46
N LYS A 280 -7.20 19.22 5.77
CA LYS A 280 -6.28 18.23 5.18
C LYS A 280 -6.83 17.59 3.91
N THR A 281 -5.98 17.40 2.91
CA THR A 281 -6.30 16.62 1.69
C THR A 281 -6.47 15.14 2.01
N HIS A 282 -7.13 14.40 1.12
CA HIS A 282 -7.33 12.97 1.31
C HIS A 282 -7.34 12.22 -0.02
N LEU A 283 -6.57 11.13 -0.10
CA LEU A 283 -6.38 10.33 -1.31
C LEU A 283 -7.71 9.84 -1.91
N LEU A 284 -8.56 9.20 -1.10
CA LEU A 284 -9.83 8.63 -1.58
C LEU A 284 -10.97 9.64 -1.73
N THR A 285 -11.17 10.50 -0.72
CA THR A 285 -12.34 11.38 -0.58
C THR A 285 -12.08 12.84 -0.92
N ALA A 286 -10.96 13.12 -1.59
CA ALA A 286 -10.39 14.45 -1.88
C ALA A 286 -9.93 15.24 -0.64
N VAL A 287 -10.74 15.29 0.42
CA VAL A 287 -10.49 16.06 1.64
C VAL A 287 -10.90 15.28 2.91
N THR A 288 -10.43 15.75 4.07
CA THR A 288 -10.80 15.25 5.40
C THR A 288 -11.95 16.08 5.99
N LEU A 289 -11.66 17.25 6.55
CA LEU A 289 -12.66 18.24 6.99
C LEU A 289 -13.78 17.66 7.90
N GLY A 290 -14.88 18.40 8.06
CA GLY A 290 -15.90 18.19 9.08
C GLY A 290 -16.76 16.97 8.83
N MET A 291 -17.24 16.78 7.61
CA MET A 291 -18.12 15.65 7.28
C MET A 291 -17.39 14.32 7.46
N LYS A 292 -16.15 14.19 6.98
CA LYS A 292 -15.37 12.95 7.14
C LYS A 292 -14.88 12.76 8.58
N ASN A 293 -14.66 13.82 9.35
CA ASN A 293 -14.32 13.68 10.76
C ASN A 293 -15.45 13.01 11.55
N MET A 294 -16.71 13.25 11.18
CA MET A 294 -17.85 12.53 11.75
C MET A 294 -17.88 11.05 11.38
N TYR A 295 -17.39 10.65 10.20
CA TYR A 295 -17.16 9.22 9.91
C TYR A 295 -16.19 8.57 10.91
N GLY A 296 -15.27 9.35 11.48
CA GLY A 296 -14.39 8.93 12.58
C GLY A 296 -15.11 8.49 13.86
N THR A 297 -16.38 8.87 14.07
CA THR A 297 -17.16 8.49 15.26
C THR A 297 -17.54 7.02 15.33
N LEU A 298 -17.48 6.30 14.21
CA LEU A 298 -17.78 4.88 14.19
C LEU A 298 -16.74 4.09 15.03
N PRO A 299 -17.18 3.25 15.98
CA PRO A 299 -16.32 2.52 16.92
C PRO A 299 -15.62 1.30 16.29
N GLU A 300 -16.03 0.91 15.08
CA GLU A 300 -15.42 -0.20 14.36
C GLU A 300 -13.98 0.15 13.98
N ILE A 301 -13.03 -0.73 14.30
CA ILE A 301 -11.65 -0.53 13.88
C ILE A 301 -11.44 -0.86 12.41
N ASN A 302 -12.06 -1.95 11.92
CA ASN A 302 -12.00 -2.30 10.51
C ASN A 302 -13.01 -1.48 9.71
N LYS A 303 -12.70 -0.19 9.57
CA LYS A 303 -13.49 0.75 8.77
C LYS A 303 -13.41 0.46 7.27
N ALA A 304 -12.51 -0.44 6.84
CA ALA A 304 -12.38 -0.81 5.43
C ALA A 304 -13.66 -1.48 4.87
N LYS A 305 -14.48 -2.09 5.74
CA LYS A 305 -15.80 -2.62 5.36
C LYS A 305 -16.71 -1.56 4.72
N TYR A 306 -16.56 -0.28 5.10
CA TYR A 306 -17.34 0.82 4.55
C TYR A 306 -16.90 1.24 3.14
N HIS A 307 -15.64 0.96 2.75
CA HIS A 307 -15.20 1.20 1.36
C HIS A 307 -15.94 0.32 0.34
N ARG A 308 -16.45 -0.85 0.76
CA ARG A 308 -17.33 -1.67 -0.10
C ARG A 308 -18.71 -1.05 -0.33
N LYS A 309 -19.11 -0.08 0.49
CA LYS A 309 -20.47 0.50 0.53
C LYS A 309 -20.54 1.92 -0.03
N ASP A 310 -19.55 2.36 -0.81
CA ASP A 310 -19.38 3.74 -1.25
C ASP A 310 -19.18 4.67 -0.04
N ILE A 311 -17.91 4.97 0.28
CA ILE A 311 -17.55 5.66 1.53
C ILE A 311 -18.20 7.05 1.61
N GLU A 312 -18.40 7.72 0.48
CA GLU A 312 -19.01 9.03 0.41
C GLU A 312 -20.51 9.00 0.77
N GLN A 313 -21.23 7.93 0.40
CA GLN A 313 -22.60 7.70 0.89
C GLN A 313 -22.60 7.43 2.40
N VAL A 314 -21.66 6.63 2.91
CA VAL A 314 -21.53 6.37 4.35
C VAL A 314 -21.29 7.66 5.13
N ILE A 315 -20.39 8.53 4.66
CA ILE A 315 -20.12 9.86 5.25
C ILE A 315 -21.40 10.69 5.32
N TYR A 316 -22.19 10.75 4.24
CA TYR A 316 -23.48 11.46 4.23
C TYR A 316 -24.43 10.92 5.30
N TRP A 317 -24.63 9.60 5.37
CA TRP A 317 -25.60 9.00 6.32
C TRP A 317 -25.22 9.21 7.78
N ILE A 318 -23.91 9.22 8.09
CA ILE A 318 -23.42 9.54 9.44
C ILE A 318 -23.69 11.00 9.79
N ASN A 319 -23.42 11.94 8.88
CA ASN A 319 -23.70 13.35 9.11
C ASN A 319 -25.21 13.65 9.19
N ARG A 320 -26.06 12.87 8.52
CA ARG A 320 -27.52 12.96 8.68
C ARG A 320 -27.99 12.51 10.07
N ALA A 321 -27.33 11.49 10.63
CA ALA A 321 -27.64 10.93 11.94
C ALA A 321 -27.09 11.80 13.08
N PHE A 322 -25.82 12.21 12.97
CA PHE A 322 -25.06 12.93 13.98
C PHE A 322 -24.51 14.24 13.40
N ALA A 323 -25.40 15.12 12.95
CA ALA A 323 -25.00 16.42 12.40
C ALA A 323 -24.36 17.29 13.50
N PRO A 324 -23.11 17.76 13.36
CA PRO A 324 -22.49 18.65 14.34
C PRO A 324 -23.31 19.92 14.52
N ASN A 325 -23.48 20.42 15.74
CA ASN A 325 -24.10 21.71 16.05
C ASN A 325 -23.20 22.88 15.65
N LEU A 326 -21.89 22.68 15.78
CA LEU A 326 -20.83 23.60 15.39
C LEU A 326 -19.69 22.80 14.76
N THR A 327 -19.15 23.28 13.65
CA THR A 327 -17.93 22.75 13.03
C THR A 327 -16.86 23.82 13.08
N VAL A 328 -15.67 23.47 13.60
CA VAL A 328 -14.49 24.35 13.66
C VAL A 328 -13.33 23.64 12.99
N ILE A 329 -13.07 23.94 11.72
CA ILE A 329 -11.98 23.36 10.95
C ILE A 329 -10.68 24.07 11.33
N ASP A 330 -9.74 23.27 11.84
CA ASP A 330 -8.39 23.69 12.21
C ASP A 330 -7.47 23.66 10.99
N GLY A 331 -7.23 24.82 10.40
CA GLY A 331 -6.18 25.04 9.41
C GLY A 331 -5.07 25.93 9.98
N THR A 332 -4.80 25.87 11.29
CA THR A 332 -3.63 26.56 11.86
C THR A 332 -2.37 25.98 11.25
N ILE A 333 -2.21 24.66 11.34
CA ILE A 333 -1.33 23.87 10.49
C ILE A 333 -2.21 22.80 9.81
N GLY A 334 -2.38 22.91 8.50
CA GLY A 334 -3.08 21.94 7.67
C GLY A 334 -2.14 20.96 6.97
N GLY A 335 -2.69 20.03 6.20
CA GLY A 335 -1.92 19.00 5.50
C GLY A 335 -2.30 18.81 4.03
N GLU A 336 -1.33 18.90 3.12
CA GLU A 336 -1.52 18.70 1.67
C GLU A 336 -0.79 17.45 1.14
N GLY A 337 -1.01 17.09 -0.13
CA GLY A 337 -0.37 15.92 -0.75
C GLY A 337 -1.18 14.62 -0.63
N ILE A 338 -0.51 13.48 -0.39
CA ILE A 338 -1.12 12.14 -0.40
C ILE A 338 -1.64 11.79 1.01
N GLY A 339 -2.58 12.58 1.53
CA GLY A 339 -3.16 12.32 2.85
C GLY A 339 -4.02 11.05 2.89
N PRO A 340 -4.01 10.27 3.99
CA PRO A 340 -3.25 10.47 5.23
C PRO A 340 -1.84 9.85 5.22
N LEU A 341 -1.39 9.25 4.10
CA LEU A 341 -0.20 8.40 4.03
C LEU A 341 1.11 9.19 3.99
N SER A 342 1.12 10.32 3.27
CA SER A 342 2.27 11.19 3.11
C SER A 342 1.77 12.62 2.90
N CYS A 343 1.40 13.26 4.01
CA CYS A 343 1.04 14.68 4.03
C CYS A 343 2.28 15.55 4.25
N GLU A 344 2.26 16.73 3.65
CA GLU A 344 3.16 17.83 3.96
C GLU A 344 2.41 18.91 4.75
N ASP A 345 3.06 19.49 5.75
CA ASP A 345 2.47 20.51 6.61
C ASP A 345 2.33 21.83 5.84
N VAL A 346 1.18 22.49 6.00
CA VAL A 346 0.89 23.83 5.48
C VAL A 346 0.54 24.71 6.67
N ASP A 347 1.43 25.63 7.02
CA ASP A 347 1.18 26.64 8.06
C ASP A 347 0.20 27.69 7.55
N PHE A 348 -1.08 27.33 7.55
CA PHE A 348 -2.14 28.06 6.87
C PHE A 348 -2.80 29.11 7.77
N GLU A 349 -2.53 29.07 9.08
CA GLU A 349 -2.94 30.05 10.09
C GLU A 349 -4.44 30.42 10.04
N THR A 350 -5.31 29.49 9.59
CA THR A 350 -6.72 29.79 9.29
C THR A 350 -7.66 28.85 10.04
N VAL A 351 -8.64 29.42 10.73
CA VAL A 351 -9.75 28.68 11.36
C VAL A 351 -11.04 28.99 10.59
N VAL A 352 -11.77 27.95 10.22
CA VAL A 352 -13.12 28.08 9.64
C VAL A 352 -14.13 27.57 10.66
N ALA A 353 -15.10 28.39 11.04
CA ALA A 353 -16.19 27.96 11.93
C ALA A 353 -17.54 28.14 11.24
N SER A 354 -18.47 27.21 11.45
CA SER A 354 -19.82 27.31 10.90
C SER A 354 -20.82 26.51 11.72
N ASN A 355 -22.06 26.99 11.75
CA ASN A 355 -23.19 26.22 12.28
C ASN A 355 -23.73 25.19 11.29
N ASP A 356 -23.12 25.01 10.12
CA ASP A 356 -23.43 23.99 9.12
C ASP A 356 -22.13 23.36 8.62
N VAL A 357 -22.02 22.03 8.77
CA VAL A 357 -20.84 21.26 8.39
C VAL A 357 -20.60 21.27 6.88
N VAL A 358 -21.66 21.28 6.07
CA VAL A 358 -21.52 21.32 4.60
C VAL A 358 -20.96 22.67 4.17
N THR A 359 -21.47 23.76 4.76
CA THR A 359 -20.93 25.12 4.58
C THR A 359 -19.47 25.21 5.02
N ALA A 360 -19.11 24.67 6.20
CA ALA A 360 -17.73 24.68 6.69
C ALA A 360 -16.77 23.99 5.71
N ASP A 361 -17.15 22.80 5.26
CA ASP A 361 -16.35 21.99 4.34
C ASP A 361 -16.25 22.66 2.97
N ALA A 362 -17.33 23.26 2.45
CA ALA A 362 -17.31 24.00 1.18
C ALA A 362 -16.36 25.21 1.21
N ILE A 363 -16.33 25.95 2.32
CA ILE A 363 -15.39 27.06 2.53
C ILE A 363 -13.95 26.55 2.55
N ALA A 364 -13.66 25.53 3.36
CA ALA A 364 -12.31 24.96 3.46
C ALA A 364 -11.85 24.33 2.12
N CYS A 365 -12.75 23.70 1.37
CA CYS A 365 -12.48 23.22 0.02
C CYS A 365 -12.01 24.38 -0.89
N GLN A 366 -12.72 25.51 -0.91
CA GLN A 366 -12.34 26.64 -1.75
C GLN A 366 -11.00 27.26 -1.32
N LEU A 367 -10.75 27.38 -0.01
CA LEU A 367 -9.44 27.80 0.52
C LEU A 367 -8.29 26.87 0.10
N MET A 368 -8.56 25.57 -0.03
CA MET A 368 -7.60 24.57 -0.52
C MET A 368 -7.52 24.48 -2.05
N GLY A 369 -8.45 25.09 -2.79
CA GLY A 369 -8.52 25.07 -4.25
C GLY A 369 -9.46 24.03 -4.86
N TYR A 370 -10.20 23.29 -4.04
CA TYR A 370 -11.18 22.31 -4.51
C TYR A 370 -12.51 22.97 -4.85
N LYS A 371 -13.14 22.48 -5.91
CA LYS A 371 -14.54 22.79 -6.21
C LYS A 371 -15.47 21.84 -5.46
N PRO A 372 -16.25 22.29 -4.46
CA PRO A 372 -16.96 21.40 -3.56
C PRO A 372 -17.91 20.42 -4.26
N LEU A 373 -18.74 20.91 -5.20
CA LEU A 373 -19.74 20.08 -5.89
C LEU A 373 -19.19 19.26 -7.07
N GLU A 374 -18.04 19.63 -7.63
CA GLU A 374 -17.42 18.92 -8.76
C GLU A 374 -16.44 17.84 -8.29
N GLU A 375 -15.68 18.12 -7.23
CA GLU A 375 -14.52 17.29 -6.83
C GLU A 375 -14.74 16.52 -5.52
N VAL A 376 -15.73 16.89 -4.70
CA VAL A 376 -15.96 16.30 -3.38
C VAL A 376 -17.34 15.66 -3.29
N THR A 377 -17.41 14.37 -3.63
CA THR A 377 -18.67 13.61 -3.80
C THR A 377 -19.59 13.66 -2.58
N HIS A 378 -19.07 13.59 -1.36
CA HIS A 378 -19.91 13.61 -0.16
C HIS A 378 -20.53 14.99 0.14
N ILE A 379 -19.87 16.09 -0.24
CA ILE A 379 -20.46 17.44 -0.18
C ILE A 379 -21.57 17.54 -1.22
N LYS A 380 -21.33 17.08 -2.45
CA LYS A 380 -22.35 17.04 -3.51
C LYS A 380 -23.60 16.27 -3.07
N ILE A 381 -23.43 15.07 -2.50
CA ILE A 381 -24.56 14.26 -2.00
C ILE A 381 -25.33 15.00 -0.89
N ALA A 382 -24.63 15.69 0.00
CA ALA A 382 -25.24 16.44 1.09
C ALA A 382 -26.05 17.65 0.60
N ASP A 383 -25.54 18.36 -0.41
CA ASP A 383 -26.21 19.47 -1.08
C ASP A 383 -27.48 19.01 -1.82
N GLU A 384 -27.36 18.00 -2.70
CA GLU A 384 -28.46 17.43 -3.47
C GLU A 384 -29.58 16.85 -2.60
N ARG A 385 -29.26 16.44 -1.36
CA ARG A 385 -30.22 15.90 -0.38
C ARG A 385 -30.59 16.89 0.72
N HIS A 386 -30.23 18.16 0.57
CA HIS A 386 -30.60 19.26 1.46
C HIS A 386 -30.17 19.07 2.92
N LEU A 387 -28.99 18.47 3.15
CA LEU A 387 -28.37 18.40 4.49
C LEU A 387 -27.61 19.68 4.85
N GLY A 388 -27.23 20.49 3.86
CA GLY A 388 -26.60 21.80 3.97
C GLY A 388 -26.38 22.39 2.57
N ASP A 389 -25.67 23.52 2.48
CA ASP A 389 -25.45 24.26 1.22
C ASP A 389 -23.96 24.25 0.83
N GLY A 390 -23.63 23.50 -0.21
CA GLY A 390 -22.27 23.40 -0.77
C GLY A 390 -22.07 24.23 -2.03
N SER A 391 -23.10 24.93 -2.50
CA SER A 391 -23.14 25.59 -3.81
C SER A 391 -22.55 27.00 -3.83
N LYS A 392 -22.47 27.65 -2.67
CA LYS A 392 -21.99 29.03 -2.55
C LYS A 392 -20.50 29.17 -2.85
N VAL A 393 -20.17 30.22 -3.59
CA VAL A 393 -18.81 30.70 -3.77
C VAL A 393 -18.54 31.79 -2.75
N TYR A 394 -17.43 31.68 -2.03
CA TYR A 394 -17.04 32.63 -0.99
C TYR A 394 -15.90 33.52 -1.47
N ASP A 395 -15.94 34.79 -1.10
CA ASP A 395 -14.83 35.71 -1.29
C ASP A 395 -13.95 35.72 -0.04
N PHE A 396 -12.64 35.57 -0.25
CA PHE A 396 -11.63 35.59 0.80
C PHE A 396 -10.72 36.82 0.72
N GLY A 397 -11.07 37.81 -0.11
CA GLY A 397 -10.32 39.06 -0.27
C GLY A 397 -10.17 39.88 1.02
N ASP A 398 -11.11 39.73 1.95
CA ASP A 398 -11.12 40.43 3.24
C ASP A 398 -10.22 39.77 4.31
N LEU A 399 -9.54 38.67 3.99
CA LEU A 399 -8.56 38.09 4.90
C LEU A 399 -7.40 39.07 5.13
N PRO A 400 -6.86 39.17 6.36
CA PRO A 400 -5.86 40.18 6.73
C PRO A 400 -4.56 40.09 5.91
N TYR A 401 -4.25 38.91 5.38
CA TYR A 401 -3.12 38.68 4.49
C TYR A 401 -3.31 37.41 3.64
N LYS A 402 -2.63 37.37 2.50
CA LYS A 402 -2.48 36.17 1.68
C LYS A 402 -1.43 35.25 2.27
N HIS A 403 -1.58 33.95 2.04
CA HIS A 403 -0.59 32.97 2.46
C HIS A 403 0.76 33.22 1.77
N ILE A 404 1.85 33.22 2.54
CA ILE A 404 3.20 33.63 2.09
C ILE A 404 3.68 32.81 0.88
N ALA A 405 3.43 31.49 0.88
CA ALA A 405 3.78 30.61 -0.23
C ALA A 405 2.70 30.49 -1.33
N GLY A 406 1.71 31.39 -1.36
CA GLY A 406 0.65 31.40 -2.39
C GLY A 406 -0.32 30.23 -2.33
N LYS A 407 -0.54 29.64 -1.15
CA LYS A 407 -1.37 28.43 -0.97
C LYS A 407 -2.87 28.69 -0.99
N ASP A 408 -3.33 29.93 -0.95
CA ASP A 408 -4.75 30.25 -1.07
C ASP A 408 -5.30 29.75 -2.41
N GLY A 409 -6.14 28.73 -2.37
CA GLY A 409 -6.70 28.07 -3.56
C GLY A 409 -5.74 27.13 -4.30
N ASN A 410 -4.53 26.90 -3.78
CA ASN A 410 -3.43 26.22 -4.49
C ASN A 410 -2.75 25.12 -3.67
N TRP A 411 -3.51 24.32 -2.91
CA TRP A 411 -2.92 23.19 -2.18
C TRP A 411 -2.51 22.07 -3.14
N ILE A 412 -1.44 21.36 -2.79
CA ILE A 412 -0.98 20.17 -3.52
C ILE A 412 -2.00 19.06 -3.34
N ARG A 413 -2.57 18.61 -4.45
CA ARG A 413 -3.60 17.56 -4.47
C ARG A 413 -2.96 16.17 -4.56
N PRO A 414 -3.61 15.12 -4.04
CA PRO A 414 -3.19 13.75 -4.32
C PRO A 414 -3.16 13.49 -5.82
N ASP A 415 -2.15 12.74 -6.29
CA ASP A 415 -2.05 12.32 -7.68
C ASP A 415 -3.30 11.48 -8.07
N PRO A 416 -4.05 11.87 -9.10
CA PRO A 416 -5.25 11.13 -9.52
C PRO A 416 -4.97 9.68 -9.93
N GLY A 417 -3.79 9.38 -10.48
CA GLY A 417 -3.36 8.01 -10.79
C GLY A 417 -3.20 7.18 -9.52
N VAL A 418 -2.52 7.72 -8.50
CA VAL A 418 -2.38 7.05 -7.21
C VAL A 418 -3.74 6.77 -6.57
N LYS A 419 -4.68 7.73 -6.64
CA LYS A 419 -6.07 7.53 -6.17
C LYS A 419 -6.73 6.35 -6.90
N ASN A 420 -6.64 6.32 -8.23
CA ASN A 420 -7.28 5.29 -9.04
C ASN A 420 -6.70 3.90 -8.77
N PHE A 421 -5.37 3.77 -8.72
CA PHE A 421 -4.72 2.52 -8.34
C PHE A 421 -5.17 2.05 -6.95
N TYR A 422 -5.18 2.96 -5.96
CA TYR A 422 -5.54 2.60 -4.60
C TYR A 422 -7.01 2.17 -4.49
N ASP A 423 -7.95 2.89 -5.11
CA ASP A 423 -9.36 2.52 -5.16
C ASP A 423 -9.58 1.17 -5.86
N TRP A 424 -8.90 0.97 -7.00
CA TRP A 424 -8.94 -0.30 -7.73
C TRP A 424 -8.39 -1.47 -6.92
N ALA A 425 -7.20 -1.32 -6.35
CA ALA A 425 -6.54 -2.35 -5.56
C ALA A 425 -7.36 -2.70 -4.32
N THR A 426 -7.90 -1.68 -3.64
CA THR A 426 -8.81 -1.87 -2.51
C THR A 426 -10.04 -2.66 -2.93
N LYS A 427 -10.74 -2.25 -4.00
CA LYS A 427 -11.92 -2.97 -4.51
C LYS A 427 -11.61 -4.39 -4.95
N LEU A 428 -10.46 -4.62 -5.58
CA LEU A 428 -10.04 -5.95 -6.04
C LEU A 428 -9.77 -6.88 -4.86
N VAL A 429 -8.93 -6.46 -3.92
CA VAL A 429 -8.56 -7.30 -2.77
C VAL A 429 -9.76 -7.56 -1.87
N LEU A 430 -10.63 -6.55 -1.68
CA LEU A 430 -11.84 -6.68 -0.89
C LEU A 430 -12.92 -7.59 -1.50
N LYS A 431 -12.81 -8.02 -2.78
CA LYS A 431 -13.70 -9.05 -3.36
C LYS A 431 -13.43 -10.44 -2.81
N PHE A 432 -12.24 -10.71 -2.29
CA PHE A 432 -11.89 -12.03 -1.74
C PHE A 432 -12.29 -12.11 -0.26
N PRO A 433 -13.18 -13.05 0.13
CA PRO A 433 -13.57 -13.22 1.52
C PRO A 433 -12.36 -13.51 2.41
N GLY A 434 -12.23 -12.81 3.54
CA GLY A 434 -11.13 -12.99 4.50
C GLY A 434 -9.82 -12.25 4.18
N TRP A 435 -9.69 -11.65 2.99
CA TRP A 435 -8.48 -10.92 2.58
C TRP A 435 -8.40 -9.49 3.11
N GLU A 436 -9.43 -9.00 3.81
CA GLU A 436 -9.42 -7.70 4.48
C GLU A 436 -8.22 -7.57 5.41
N THR A 437 -8.00 -8.56 6.26
CA THR A 437 -6.89 -8.56 7.21
C THR A 437 -5.54 -8.49 6.50
N PHE A 438 -5.37 -9.20 5.37
CA PHE A 438 -4.14 -9.15 4.59
C PHE A 438 -3.93 -7.81 3.90
N PHE A 439 -4.98 -7.25 3.28
CA PHE A 439 -4.93 -5.90 2.70
C PHE A 439 -4.52 -4.87 3.75
N ASN A 440 -5.15 -4.95 4.92
CA ASN A 440 -4.91 -4.05 6.03
C ASN A 440 -3.46 -4.18 6.51
N ILE A 441 -2.98 -5.38 6.84
CA ILE A 441 -1.58 -5.60 7.25
C ILE A 441 -0.58 -5.14 6.17
N SER A 442 -0.90 -5.39 4.89
CA SER A 442 -0.01 -5.03 3.79
C SER A 442 0.05 -3.51 3.60
N ALA A 443 -1.08 -2.82 3.63
CA ALA A 443 -1.08 -1.37 3.59
C ALA A 443 -0.52 -0.74 4.87
N ASP A 444 -0.61 -1.42 6.03
CA ASP A 444 -0.01 -0.99 7.32
C ASP A 444 1.49 -0.95 7.15
N PHE A 445 2.05 -2.07 6.68
CA PHE A 445 3.48 -2.20 6.48
C PHE A 445 3.97 -1.30 5.34
N PHE A 446 3.42 -1.43 4.13
CA PHE A 446 3.99 -0.82 2.93
C PHE A 446 3.70 0.68 2.80
N LEU A 447 2.55 1.15 3.30
CA LEU A 447 2.11 2.53 3.04
C LEU A 447 2.21 3.42 4.26
N TYR A 448 2.17 2.86 5.47
CA TYR A 448 2.17 3.63 6.70
C TYR A 448 3.47 3.46 7.50
N ASP A 449 3.88 2.22 7.80
CA ASP A 449 5.12 1.95 8.55
C ASP A 449 6.38 2.25 7.74
N LEU A 450 6.45 1.83 6.47
CA LEU A 450 7.58 2.18 5.61
C LEU A 450 7.63 3.70 5.36
N ALA A 451 6.48 4.37 5.19
CA ALA A 451 6.46 5.82 4.96
C ALA A 451 6.98 6.64 6.16
N ARG A 452 7.01 6.08 7.37
CA ARG A 452 7.62 6.70 8.56
C ARG A 452 9.14 6.65 8.56
N LEU A 453 9.76 5.78 7.76
CA LEU A 453 11.22 5.74 7.68
C LEU A 453 11.72 6.93 6.82
N PRO A 454 12.67 7.76 7.30
CA PRO A 454 13.03 9.03 6.66
C PRO A 454 13.34 8.93 5.16
N VAL A 455 14.03 7.87 4.73
CA VAL A 455 14.37 7.65 3.30
C VAL A 455 13.16 7.17 2.50
N LEU A 456 12.31 6.34 3.11
CA LEU A 456 11.18 5.73 2.43
C LEU A 456 9.97 6.66 2.36
N GLY A 457 9.79 7.60 3.29
CA GLY A 457 8.73 8.61 3.24
C GLY A 457 8.75 9.44 1.95
N TYR A 458 9.94 9.74 1.42
CA TYR A 458 10.12 10.37 0.11
C TYR A 458 9.87 9.42 -1.07
N LEU A 459 10.15 8.13 -0.89
CA LEU A 459 9.99 7.12 -1.94
C LEU A 459 8.55 6.61 -2.06
N THR A 460 7.76 6.63 -1.00
CA THR A 460 6.38 6.10 -1.01
C THR A 460 5.50 6.73 -2.08
N PRO A 461 5.47 8.07 -2.28
CA PRO A 461 4.75 8.68 -3.40
C PRO A 461 5.22 8.20 -4.77
N ALA A 462 6.54 8.02 -4.96
CA ALA A 462 7.11 7.52 -6.20
C ALA A 462 6.76 6.04 -6.43
N LEU A 463 6.81 5.22 -5.38
CA LEU A 463 6.43 3.81 -5.41
C LEU A 463 4.94 3.65 -5.72
N LEU A 464 4.06 4.46 -5.12
CA LEU A 464 2.63 4.42 -5.39
C LEU A 464 2.32 4.81 -6.84
N ARG A 465 3.02 5.82 -7.38
CA ARG A 465 2.97 6.15 -8.81
C ARG A 465 3.47 5.00 -9.68
N PHE A 466 4.58 4.37 -9.30
CA PHE A 466 5.12 3.19 -9.97
C PHE A 466 4.09 2.05 -10.02
N MET A 467 3.45 1.75 -8.89
CA MET A 467 2.41 0.72 -8.84
C MET A 467 1.20 1.06 -9.71
N ASN A 468 0.79 2.33 -9.78
CA ASN A 468 -0.23 2.77 -10.73
C ASN A 468 0.20 2.49 -12.19
N ASP A 469 1.38 2.95 -12.58
CA ASP A 469 1.85 2.92 -13.96
C ASP A 469 2.17 1.50 -14.45
N VAL A 470 2.54 0.62 -13.53
CA VAL A 470 2.84 -0.80 -13.79
C VAL A 470 1.59 -1.66 -13.73
N VAL A 471 0.79 -1.55 -12.67
CA VAL A 471 -0.26 -2.52 -12.36
C VAL A 471 -1.63 -2.02 -12.83
N TYR A 472 -2.05 -0.84 -12.39
CA TYR A 472 -3.37 -0.30 -12.75
C TYR A 472 -3.47 -0.05 -14.25
N ASP A 473 -2.50 0.65 -14.82
CA ASP A 473 -2.45 0.96 -16.26
C ASP A 473 -2.36 -0.29 -17.14
N SER A 474 -1.80 -1.40 -16.63
CA SER A 474 -1.69 -2.65 -17.39
C SER A 474 -2.98 -3.48 -17.34
N LEU A 475 -3.76 -3.37 -16.26
CA LEU A 475 -4.95 -4.20 -16.03
C LEU A 475 -6.27 -3.49 -16.34
N GLU A 476 -6.42 -2.24 -15.89
CA GLU A 476 -7.69 -1.51 -15.93
C GLU A 476 -7.61 -0.12 -16.57
N GLY A 477 -6.44 0.54 -16.58
CA GLY A 477 -6.22 1.85 -17.22
C GLY A 477 -6.20 1.83 -18.75
N GLN A 478 -6.47 0.68 -19.38
CA GLN A 478 -6.56 0.53 -20.83
C GLN A 478 -8.01 0.68 -21.31
N GLY A 479 -8.20 1.05 -22.58
CA GLY A 479 -9.49 0.97 -23.25
C GLY A 479 -10.21 -0.37 -22.98
N ASN A 480 -11.53 -0.32 -22.84
CA ASN A 480 -12.36 -1.49 -22.53
C ASN A 480 -13.29 -1.89 -23.69
N THR A 481 -12.91 -1.52 -24.92
CA THR A 481 -13.65 -1.88 -26.13
C THR A 481 -13.60 -3.39 -26.37
N LYS A 482 -14.49 -3.92 -27.23
CA LYS A 482 -14.43 -5.33 -27.66
C LYS A 482 -13.07 -5.68 -28.27
N ALA A 483 -12.47 -4.76 -29.02
CA ALA A 483 -11.15 -4.93 -29.62
C ALA A 483 -10.04 -5.02 -28.57
N ASP A 484 -10.08 -4.18 -27.53
CA ASP A 484 -9.11 -4.21 -26.43
C ASP A 484 -9.17 -5.53 -25.65
N ARG A 485 -10.38 -6.01 -25.33
CA ARG A 485 -10.57 -7.30 -24.65
C ARG A 485 -10.05 -8.46 -25.50
N ARG A 486 -10.27 -8.41 -26.82
CA ARG A 486 -9.77 -9.43 -27.75
C ARG A 486 -8.23 -9.41 -27.81
N ARG A 487 -7.61 -8.24 -27.93
CA ARG A 487 -6.14 -8.06 -27.88
C ARG A 487 -5.56 -8.67 -26.61
N ARG A 488 -6.11 -8.29 -25.44
CA ARG A 488 -5.65 -8.78 -24.13
C ARG A 488 -5.72 -10.30 -24.04
N ARG A 489 -6.83 -10.91 -24.46
CA ARG A 489 -6.94 -12.39 -24.48
C ARG A 489 -5.89 -13.04 -25.37
N ILE A 490 -5.72 -12.55 -26.60
CA ILE A 490 -4.74 -13.12 -27.54
C ILE A 490 -3.32 -13.01 -26.96
N ASN A 491 -2.94 -11.82 -26.50
CA ASN A 491 -1.60 -11.60 -25.95
C ASN A 491 -1.36 -12.43 -24.68
N LEU A 492 -2.36 -12.53 -23.79
CA LEU A 492 -2.28 -13.36 -22.59
C LEU A 492 -2.05 -14.83 -22.96
N SER A 493 -2.80 -15.35 -23.93
CA SER A 493 -2.62 -16.73 -24.42
C SER A 493 -1.22 -16.95 -25.01
N LEU A 494 -0.70 -15.98 -25.78
CA LEU A 494 0.65 -16.07 -26.36
C LEU A 494 1.73 -16.11 -25.28
N VAL A 495 1.71 -15.18 -24.32
CA VAL A 495 2.73 -15.14 -23.26
C VAL A 495 2.59 -16.32 -22.31
N LEU A 496 1.37 -16.75 -21.99
CA LEU A 496 1.14 -17.94 -21.17
C LEU A 496 1.66 -19.21 -21.85
N MET A 497 1.49 -19.34 -23.17
CA MET A 497 2.06 -20.46 -23.92
C MET A 497 3.59 -20.47 -23.82
N VAL A 498 4.26 -19.33 -24.00
CA VAL A 498 5.71 -19.21 -23.81
C VAL A 498 6.12 -19.59 -22.39
N ALA A 499 5.39 -19.10 -21.38
CA ALA A 499 5.66 -19.40 -19.97
C ALA A 499 5.50 -20.89 -19.63
N LEU A 500 4.47 -21.55 -20.17
CA LEU A 500 4.25 -22.98 -19.96
C LEU A 500 5.34 -23.84 -20.60
N ILE A 501 5.78 -23.49 -21.82
CA ILE A 501 6.91 -24.18 -22.48
C ILE A 501 8.19 -23.96 -21.66
N SER A 502 8.41 -22.76 -21.15
CA SER A 502 9.56 -22.41 -20.31
C SER A 502 9.58 -23.18 -19.00
N LEU A 503 8.43 -23.28 -18.31
CA LEU A 503 8.28 -24.07 -17.07
C LEU A 503 8.46 -25.56 -17.33
N ALA A 504 7.92 -26.09 -18.42
CA ALA A 504 8.12 -27.48 -18.81
C ALA A 504 9.61 -27.75 -19.09
N GLY A 505 10.29 -26.89 -19.83
CA GLY A 505 11.72 -26.98 -20.07
C GLY A 505 12.54 -26.92 -18.77
N PHE A 506 12.18 -26.02 -17.86
CA PHE A 506 12.84 -25.87 -16.56
C PHE A 506 12.70 -27.15 -15.71
N TYR A 507 11.49 -27.73 -15.69
CA TYR A 507 11.23 -29.00 -15.03
C TYR A 507 12.00 -30.17 -15.66
N TYR A 508 11.94 -30.34 -16.99
CA TYR A 508 12.64 -31.42 -17.69
C TYR A 508 14.16 -31.32 -17.62
N SER A 509 14.70 -30.12 -17.40
CA SER A 509 16.13 -29.90 -17.18
C SER A 509 16.57 -30.24 -15.75
N GLY A 510 15.64 -30.60 -14.86
CA GLY A 510 15.93 -30.94 -13.46
C GLY A 510 16.31 -29.73 -12.60
N TYR A 511 15.86 -28.53 -12.98
CA TYR A 511 16.19 -27.29 -12.28
C TYR A 511 15.27 -26.96 -11.10
N LEU A 512 14.09 -27.60 -11.06
CA LEU A 512 13.12 -27.39 -9.99
C LEU A 512 13.71 -27.79 -8.63
N TRP A 513 13.50 -26.94 -7.62
CA TRP A 513 13.94 -27.06 -6.23
C TRP A 513 15.44 -26.86 -5.98
N ARG A 514 16.21 -26.43 -7.00
CA ARG A 514 17.64 -26.18 -6.82
C ARG A 514 17.94 -24.82 -6.19
N SER A 515 17.13 -23.81 -6.45
CA SER A 515 17.32 -22.47 -5.89
C SER A 515 16.00 -21.73 -5.77
N LEU A 516 15.52 -21.60 -4.53
CA LEU A 516 14.31 -20.84 -4.22
C LEU A 516 14.42 -19.37 -4.68
N LEU A 517 15.62 -18.79 -4.58
CA LEU A 517 15.87 -17.40 -4.98
C LEU A 517 15.70 -17.22 -6.50
N PHE A 518 16.25 -18.15 -7.30
CA PHE A 518 16.07 -18.10 -8.74
C PHE A 518 14.62 -18.38 -9.13
N GLU A 519 14.00 -19.41 -8.54
CA GLU A 519 12.60 -19.78 -8.81
C GLU A 519 11.64 -18.63 -8.52
N PHE A 520 11.81 -17.93 -7.40
CA PHE A 520 11.02 -16.75 -7.08
C PHE A 520 11.24 -15.62 -8.08
N SER A 521 12.50 -15.33 -8.44
CA SER A 521 12.86 -14.32 -9.44
C SER A 521 12.28 -14.66 -10.82
N TYR A 522 12.27 -15.94 -11.18
CA TYR A 522 11.75 -16.46 -12.42
C TYR A 522 10.21 -16.38 -12.49
N LEU A 523 9.51 -16.70 -11.39
CA LEU A 523 8.07 -16.49 -11.29
C LEU A 523 7.68 -15.01 -11.37
N ILE A 524 8.48 -14.12 -10.78
CA ILE A 524 8.32 -12.66 -10.94
C ILE A 524 8.47 -12.28 -12.41
N ALA A 525 9.50 -12.76 -13.10
CA ALA A 525 9.72 -12.46 -14.52
C ALA A 525 8.54 -12.94 -15.39
N ILE A 526 7.96 -14.12 -15.11
CA ILE A 526 6.74 -14.59 -15.77
C ILE A 526 5.57 -13.63 -15.50
N GLY A 527 5.36 -13.24 -14.23
CA GLY A 527 4.30 -12.30 -13.85
C GLY A 527 4.42 -10.95 -14.55
N VAL A 528 5.63 -10.37 -14.56
CA VAL A 528 5.93 -9.12 -15.28
C VAL A 528 5.69 -9.28 -16.78
N SER A 529 6.16 -10.38 -17.38
CA SER A 529 5.95 -10.64 -18.81
C SER A 529 4.48 -10.71 -19.19
N LEU A 530 3.64 -11.32 -18.35
CA LEU A 530 2.20 -11.39 -18.56
C LEU A 530 1.57 -10.00 -18.50
N LEU A 531 1.91 -9.19 -17.50
CA LEU A 531 1.41 -7.81 -17.36
C LEU A 531 1.81 -6.94 -18.55
N VAL A 532 3.08 -7.01 -18.95
CA VAL A 532 3.60 -6.27 -20.11
C VAL A 532 2.92 -6.74 -21.41
N GLY A 533 2.77 -8.05 -21.58
CA GLY A 533 2.09 -8.64 -22.74
C GLY A 533 0.66 -8.12 -22.91
N LEU A 534 -0.09 -7.92 -21.83
CA LEU A 534 -1.44 -7.35 -21.87
C LEU A 534 -1.46 -5.92 -22.43
N ARG A 535 -0.40 -5.14 -22.19
CA ARG A 535 -0.25 -3.75 -22.65
C ARG A 535 0.31 -3.62 -24.07
N MET A 536 1.00 -4.64 -24.58
CA MET A 536 1.58 -4.59 -25.93
C MET A 536 0.51 -4.67 -27.02
N LYS A 537 0.80 -4.06 -28.18
CA LYS A 537 0.09 -4.35 -29.43
C LYS A 537 0.43 -5.78 -29.87
N THR A 538 -0.57 -6.53 -30.37
CA THR A 538 -0.39 -7.96 -30.71
C THR A 538 0.68 -8.21 -31.77
N ARG A 539 0.72 -7.40 -32.83
CA ARG A 539 1.71 -7.57 -33.92
C ARG A 539 3.16 -7.40 -33.40
N PRO A 540 3.52 -6.31 -32.68
CA PRO A 540 4.83 -6.20 -32.06
C PRO A 540 5.20 -7.35 -31.11
N LEU A 541 4.27 -7.78 -30.26
CA LEU A 541 4.49 -8.91 -29.35
C LEU A 541 4.83 -10.20 -30.12
N LEU A 542 4.03 -10.53 -31.14
CA LEU A 542 4.24 -11.74 -31.95
C LEU A 542 5.59 -11.71 -32.68
N THR A 543 5.90 -10.59 -33.34
CA THR A 543 7.16 -10.43 -34.08
C THR A 543 8.36 -10.54 -33.13
N MET A 544 8.27 -9.93 -31.96
CA MET A 544 9.32 -9.99 -30.95
C MET A 544 9.51 -11.40 -30.39
N ILE A 545 8.45 -12.14 -30.06
CA ILE A 545 8.57 -13.54 -29.60
C ILE A 545 9.35 -14.38 -30.63
N GLY A 546 8.99 -14.28 -31.91
CA GLY A 546 9.67 -15.02 -32.97
C GLY A 546 11.15 -14.61 -33.15
N VAL A 547 11.42 -13.30 -33.17
CA VAL A 547 12.79 -12.78 -33.33
C VAL A 547 13.66 -13.11 -32.12
N THR A 548 13.16 -12.94 -30.89
CA THR A 548 13.90 -13.30 -29.68
C THR A 548 14.26 -14.77 -29.67
N ALA A 549 13.32 -15.66 -30.04
CA ALA A 549 13.61 -17.08 -30.09
C ALA A 549 14.71 -17.44 -31.10
N ALA A 550 14.75 -16.76 -32.26
CA ALA A 550 15.81 -16.94 -33.24
C ALA A 550 17.16 -16.40 -32.74
N VAL A 551 17.18 -15.16 -32.23
CA VAL A 551 18.40 -14.52 -31.72
C VAL A 551 18.98 -15.31 -30.55
N SER A 552 18.16 -15.70 -29.58
CA SER A 552 18.61 -16.48 -28.42
C SER A 552 19.19 -17.82 -28.87
N PHE A 553 18.54 -18.51 -29.83
CA PHE A 553 19.07 -19.76 -30.37
C PHE A 553 20.48 -19.60 -30.94
N PHE A 554 20.69 -18.60 -31.81
CA PHE A 554 21.97 -18.40 -32.46
C PHE A 554 23.07 -17.98 -31.48
N VAL A 555 22.77 -17.05 -30.57
CA VAL A 555 23.74 -16.55 -29.58
C VAL A 555 24.14 -17.66 -28.61
N GLU A 556 23.17 -18.33 -28.00
CA GLU A 556 23.44 -19.36 -26.98
C GLU A 556 24.13 -20.58 -27.57
N LYS A 557 23.69 -21.06 -28.73
CA LYS A 557 24.35 -22.17 -29.42
C LYS A 557 25.81 -21.85 -29.75
N SER A 558 26.10 -20.59 -30.11
CA SER A 558 27.47 -20.15 -30.39
C SER A 558 28.31 -20.13 -29.12
N LEU A 559 27.80 -19.56 -28.03
CA LEU A 559 28.48 -19.53 -26.73
C LEU A 559 28.82 -20.94 -26.22
N ILE A 560 27.85 -21.85 -26.27
CA ILE A 560 28.04 -23.27 -25.89
C ILE A 560 29.08 -23.95 -26.80
N SER A 561 29.01 -23.74 -28.11
CA SER A 561 29.97 -24.35 -29.05
C SER A 561 31.41 -23.89 -28.85
N THR A 562 31.59 -22.68 -28.30
CA THR A 562 32.89 -22.10 -27.97
C THR A 562 33.34 -22.37 -26.53
N ASN A 563 32.57 -23.16 -25.77
CA ASN A 563 32.84 -23.48 -24.36
C ASN A 563 32.93 -22.25 -23.45
N VAL A 564 32.26 -21.16 -23.83
CA VAL A 564 32.17 -19.92 -23.04
C VAL A 564 31.19 -20.12 -21.89
N LEU A 565 30.09 -20.83 -22.17
CA LEU A 565 28.99 -21.13 -21.28
C LEU A 565 28.67 -22.62 -21.39
N THR A 566 28.42 -23.27 -20.27
CA THR A 566 27.95 -24.66 -20.21
C THR A 566 26.73 -24.76 -19.30
N TYR A 567 25.68 -25.44 -19.76
CA TYR A 567 24.49 -25.70 -18.95
C TYR A 567 24.63 -27.04 -18.24
N ASP A 568 24.14 -27.09 -17.00
CA ASP A 568 23.95 -28.35 -16.30
C ASP A 568 22.61 -28.97 -16.75
N GLY A 569 22.60 -30.18 -17.31
CA GLY A 569 21.37 -30.86 -17.77
C GLY A 569 21.24 -31.04 -19.29
N SER A 570 20.56 -32.12 -19.69
CA SER A 570 20.57 -32.65 -21.06
C SER A 570 19.53 -32.04 -22.02
N ASN A 571 18.59 -31.21 -21.53
CA ASN A 571 17.50 -30.65 -22.34
C ASN A 571 17.11 -29.20 -21.95
N SER A 572 18.11 -28.35 -21.69
CA SER A 572 17.92 -26.94 -21.29
C SER A 572 17.41 -26.02 -22.41
N PHE A 573 17.35 -26.52 -23.64
CA PHE A 573 17.08 -25.73 -24.83
C PHE A 573 15.69 -25.04 -24.84
N PRO A 574 14.57 -25.73 -24.53
CA PRO A 574 13.27 -25.09 -24.47
C PRO A 574 13.21 -24.00 -23.40
N PHE A 575 13.81 -24.26 -22.23
CA PHE A 575 13.90 -23.29 -21.13
C PHE A 575 14.73 -22.07 -21.52
N MET A 576 15.90 -22.26 -22.14
CA MET A 576 16.76 -21.16 -22.56
C MET A 576 16.03 -20.21 -23.52
N VAL A 577 15.43 -20.73 -24.59
CA VAL A 577 14.79 -19.91 -25.63
C VAL A 577 13.56 -19.16 -25.09
N THR A 578 12.71 -19.87 -24.36
CA THR A 578 11.47 -19.28 -23.84
C THR A 578 11.70 -18.42 -22.59
N GLY A 579 12.70 -18.75 -21.78
CA GLY A 579 13.20 -17.91 -20.68
C GLY A 579 13.77 -16.59 -21.17
N TRP A 580 14.61 -16.60 -22.21
CA TRP A 580 15.07 -15.39 -22.90
C TRP A 580 13.89 -14.56 -23.43
N THR A 581 12.88 -15.22 -23.99
CA THR A 581 11.69 -14.55 -24.52
C THR A 581 10.92 -13.82 -23.42
N LEU A 582 10.68 -14.47 -22.28
CA LEU A 582 10.03 -13.85 -21.12
C LEU A 582 10.88 -12.69 -20.58
N LEU A 583 12.18 -12.88 -20.44
CA LEU A 583 13.06 -11.82 -19.97
C LEU A 583 13.05 -10.63 -20.93
N MET A 584 13.05 -10.85 -22.24
CA MET A 584 13.01 -9.79 -23.24
C MET A 584 11.67 -9.02 -23.21
N ILE A 585 10.53 -9.71 -23.03
CA ILE A 585 9.24 -9.06 -22.78
C ILE A 585 9.36 -8.14 -21.55
N SER A 586 9.93 -8.65 -20.46
CA SER A 586 10.09 -7.91 -19.21
C SER A 586 11.01 -6.70 -19.35
N ILE A 587 12.17 -6.87 -20.00
CA ILE A 587 13.14 -5.81 -20.30
C ILE A 587 12.46 -4.68 -21.06
N LEU A 588 11.74 -4.99 -22.13
CA LEU A 588 11.09 -3.96 -22.95
C LEU A 588 9.95 -3.25 -22.21
N GLY A 589 9.19 -3.98 -21.40
CA GLY A 589 8.11 -3.39 -20.62
C GLY A 589 8.59 -2.46 -19.52
N ILE A 590 9.61 -2.89 -18.77
CA ILE A 590 10.24 -2.05 -17.74
C ILE A 590 10.99 -0.89 -18.38
N SER A 591 11.52 -1.06 -19.60
CA SER A 591 12.15 0.03 -20.34
C SER A 591 11.15 1.08 -20.82
N ASP A 592 9.96 0.69 -21.28
CA ASP A 592 8.91 1.64 -21.64
C ASP A 592 8.47 2.50 -20.44
N LEU A 593 8.33 1.86 -19.28
CA LEU A 593 7.97 2.53 -18.05
C LEU A 593 9.06 3.50 -17.59
N SER A 594 10.29 3.02 -17.51
CA SER A 594 11.43 3.83 -17.05
C SER A 594 11.69 4.98 -18.02
N ARG A 595 11.44 4.80 -19.33
CA ARG A 595 11.43 5.91 -20.30
C ARG A 595 10.45 7.01 -19.91
N LYS A 596 9.20 6.69 -19.54
CA LYS A 596 8.19 7.71 -19.18
C LYS A 596 8.66 8.56 -18.02
N TRP A 597 9.26 7.91 -17.02
CA TRP A 597 9.82 8.59 -15.86
C TRP A 597 10.99 9.50 -16.23
N LEU A 598 11.88 9.05 -17.12
CA LEU A 598 12.97 9.88 -17.64
C LEU A 598 12.48 11.09 -18.44
N VAL A 599 11.33 10.95 -19.13
CA VAL A 599 10.65 12.07 -19.81
C VAL A 599 10.08 13.04 -18.80
N ASP A 600 9.36 12.57 -17.78
CA ASP A 600 8.74 13.41 -16.74
C ASP A 600 9.78 14.19 -15.90
N LEU A 601 11.01 13.68 -15.82
CA LEU A 601 12.13 14.34 -15.13
C LEU A 601 12.89 15.36 -16.01
N ASP A 602 12.52 15.52 -17.29
CA ASP A 602 13.13 16.46 -18.25
C ASP A 602 14.67 16.34 -18.42
N ILE A 603 15.27 15.21 -18.01
CA ILE A 603 16.74 15.02 -17.92
C ILE A 603 17.44 15.19 -19.28
N PHE A 604 16.82 14.70 -20.36
CA PHE A 604 17.46 14.59 -21.68
C PHE A 604 16.96 15.61 -22.71
N THR A 605 16.16 16.59 -22.29
CA THR A 605 15.58 17.65 -23.16
C THR A 605 16.64 18.33 -24.06
N LYS A 606 17.82 18.64 -23.50
CA LYS A 606 18.95 19.25 -24.23
C LYS A 606 19.80 18.26 -25.04
N LEU A 607 19.63 16.95 -24.86
CA LEU A 607 20.44 15.89 -25.48
C LEU A 607 19.70 15.07 -26.55
N HIS A 608 18.53 15.53 -27.02
CA HIS A 608 17.69 14.82 -27.98
C HIS A 608 18.36 14.45 -29.33
N LYS A 609 19.48 15.10 -29.70
CA LYS A 609 20.29 14.79 -30.90
C LYS A 609 21.31 13.66 -30.69
N TRP A 610 21.62 13.31 -29.44
CA TRP A 610 22.68 12.37 -29.07
C TRP A 610 22.15 10.94 -28.83
N ARG A 611 21.10 10.55 -29.55
CA ARG A 611 20.33 9.30 -29.34
C ARG A 611 21.18 8.04 -29.35
N ALA A 612 22.27 8.02 -30.12
CA ALA A 612 23.14 6.86 -30.26
C ALA A 612 24.24 6.77 -29.18
N VAL A 613 24.43 7.81 -28.34
CA VAL A 613 25.49 7.82 -27.31
C VAL A 613 25.39 6.65 -26.33
N PRO A 614 24.20 6.29 -25.79
CA PRO A 614 24.08 5.13 -24.91
C PRO A 614 24.55 3.85 -25.61
N ALA A 615 24.24 3.72 -26.91
CA ALA A 615 24.62 2.56 -27.69
C ALA A 615 26.11 2.45 -27.97
N VAL A 616 26.74 3.56 -28.36
CA VAL A 616 28.18 3.62 -28.55
C VAL A 616 28.91 3.33 -27.24
N PHE A 617 28.49 3.97 -26.14
CA PHE A 617 29.12 3.79 -24.84
C PHE A 617 29.05 2.34 -24.35
N ALA A 618 27.86 1.73 -24.32
CA ALA A 618 27.73 0.34 -23.87
C ALA A 618 28.46 -0.65 -24.80
N SER A 619 28.54 -0.39 -26.11
CA SER A 619 29.31 -1.23 -27.03
C SER A 619 30.82 -1.18 -26.75
N LEU A 620 31.35 0.01 -26.41
CA LEU A 620 32.75 0.18 -26.03
C LEU A 620 33.07 -0.52 -24.70
N VAL A 621 32.20 -0.37 -23.70
CA VAL A 621 32.34 -1.05 -22.41
C VAL A 621 32.25 -2.57 -22.58
N PHE A 622 31.29 -3.07 -23.34
CA PHE A 622 31.19 -4.49 -23.69
C PHE A 622 32.48 -5.00 -24.34
N ALA A 623 32.98 -4.31 -25.36
CA ALA A 623 34.20 -4.72 -26.05
C ALA A 623 35.38 -4.77 -25.07
N ALA A 624 35.55 -3.75 -24.22
CA ALA A 624 36.62 -3.71 -23.24
C ALA A 624 36.60 -4.95 -22.33
N PHE A 625 35.46 -5.30 -21.73
CA PHE A 625 35.34 -6.48 -20.86
C PHE A 625 35.48 -7.79 -21.63
N TYR A 626 34.97 -7.88 -22.86
CA TYR A 626 35.12 -9.06 -23.71
C TYR A 626 36.61 -9.38 -24.02
N PHE A 627 37.45 -8.34 -24.14
CA PHE A 627 38.90 -8.50 -24.25
C PHE A 627 39.58 -8.72 -22.90
N TRP A 628 39.24 -7.95 -21.87
CA TRP A 628 39.90 -7.99 -20.55
C TRP A 628 39.67 -9.30 -19.79
N GLU A 629 38.47 -9.86 -19.85
CA GLU A 629 38.14 -11.16 -19.22
C GLU A 629 38.66 -12.35 -20.05
N GLY A 630 39.30 -12.11 -21.20
CA GLY A 630 39.95 -13.16 -22.02
C GLY A 630 39.00 -13.92 -22.96
N TYR A 631 37.69 -13.68 -22.87
CA TYR A 631 36.67 -14.37 -23.67
C TYR A 631 36.77 -14.17 -25.18
N TYR A 632 37.34 -13.07 -25.65
CA TYR A 632 37.66 -12.90 -27.08
C TYR A 632 38.55 -14.02 -27.62
N LYS A 633 39.59 -14.41 -26.86
CA LYS A 633 40.53 -15.46 -27.27
C LYS A 633 39.87 -16.84 -27.29
N LEU A 634 38.94 -17.07 -26.35
CA LEU A 634 38.20 -18.32 -26.22
C LEU A 634 37.12 -18.48 -27.31
N ALA A 635 36.29 -17.45 -27.49
CA ALA A 635 35.14 -17.49 -28.38
C ALA A 635 35.50 -17.36 -29.87
N GLY A 636 36.67 -16.80 -30.16
CA GLY A 636 37.21 -16.69 -31.51
C GLY A 636 36.51 -15.66 -32.40
N PRO A 637 36.97 -15.52 -33.66
CA PRO A 637 36.55 -14.45 -34.56
C PRO A 637 35.08 -14.54 -35.00
N ASN A 638 34.51 -15.75 -35.05
CA ASN A 638 33.11 -15.95 -35.44
C ASN A 638 32.14 -15.33 -34.43
N MET A 639 32.42 -15.46 -33.13
CA MET A 639 31.59 -14.84 -32.10
C MET A 639 31.74 -13.31 -32.10
N ALA A 640 32.95 -12.79 -32.36
CA ALA A 640 33.17 -11.36 -32.51
C ALA A 640 32.37 -10.77 -33.69
N LEU A 641 32.24 -11.50 -34.80
CA LEU A 641 31.39 -11.08 -35.93
C LEU A 641 29.90 -11.05 -35.57
N ILE A 642 29.41 -12.01 -34.78
CA ILE A 642 28.03 -12.01 -34.29
C ILE A 642 27.78 -10.75 -33.45
N TYR A 643 28.64 -10.48 -32.46
CA TYR A 643 28.51 -9.28 -31.62
C TYR A 643 28.64 -7.98 -32.40
N LEU A 644 29.53 -7.91 -33.41
CA LEU A 644 29.63 -6.75 -34.28
C LEU A 644 28.33 -6.50 -35.07
N GLY A 645 27.70 -7.58 -35.57
CA GLY A 645 26.38 -7.50 -36.20
C GLY A 645 25.30 -6.99 -35.25
N MET A 646 25.30 -7.45 -34.00
CA MET A 646 24.38 -7.00 -32.96
C MET A 646 24.59 -5.52 -32.61
N VAL A 647 25.84 -5.06 -32.52
CA VAL A 647 26.18 -3.64 -32.34
C VAL A 647 25.65 -2.80 -33.50
N ALA A 648 25.82 -3.24 -34.75
CA ALA A 648 25.31 -2.53 -35.91
C ALA A 648 23.77 -2.41 -35.90
N LEU A 649 23.08 -3.50 -35.53
CA LEU A 649 21.62 -3.50 -35.34
C LEU A 649 21.18 -2.57 -34.20
N GLY A 650 21.93 -2.52 -33.11
CA GLY A 650 21.69 -1.61 -31.99
C GLY A 650 21.88 -0.14 -32.34
N LEU A 651 22.91 0.19 -33.11
CA LEU A 651 23.12 1.55 -33.60
C LEU A 651 22.02 1.98 -34.58
N LEU A 652 21.55 1.07 -35.43
CA LEU A 652 20.43 1.30 -36.34
C LEU A 652 19.14 1.63 -35.57
N SER A 653 18.78 0.78 -34.60
CA SER A 653 17.57 0.96 -33.78
C SER A 653 17.66 2.20 -32.90
N SER A 654 18.82 2.47 -32.30
CA SER A 654 19.04 3.63 -31.43
C SER A 654 18.81 4.97 -32.11
N ARG A 655 19.12 5.10 -33.41
CA ARG A 655 18.85 6.32 -34.18
C ARG A 655 17.35 6.61 -34.36
N ARG A 656 16.52 5.56 -34.35
CA ARG A 656 15.06 5.64 -34.52
C ARG A 656 14.31 5.82 -33.19
N CYS A 657 14.97 5.62 -32.06
CA CYS A 657 14.37 5.71 -30.73
C CYS A 657 14.79 7.00 -30.01
N SER A 658 14.06 7.37 -28.95
CA SER A 658 14.41 8.53 -28.13
C SER A 658 15.63 8.25 -27.24
N MET A 659 16.26 9.31 -26.72
CA MET A 659 17.40 9.18 -25.82
C MET A 659 17.01 8.43 -24.54
N GLU A 660 15.84 8.76 -24.00
CA GLU A 660 15.24 8.17 -22.80
C GLU A 660 15.00 6.68 -23.00
N TRP A 661 14.49 6.27 -24.17
CA TRP A 661 14.31 4.85 -24.51
C TRP A 661 15.65 4.11 -24.54
N ASN A 662 16.65 4.66 -25.23
CA ASN A 662 17.95 3.99 -25.38
C ASN A 662 18.68 3.89 -24.04
N CYS A 663 18.67 4.95 -23.22
CA CYS A 663 19.21 4.92 -21.86
C CYS A 663 18.49 3.88 -21.00
N SER A 664 17.16 3.89 -21.05
CA SER A 664 16.36 2.94 -20.30
C SER A 664 16.64 1.50 -20.69
N LEU A 665 16.72 1.21 -21.99
CA LEU A 665 16.96 -0.14 -22.49
C LEU A 665 18.32 -0.67 -22.03
N VAL A 666 19.36 0.18 -22.06
CA VAL A 666 20.70 -0.18 -21.54
C VAL A 666 20.65 -0.55 -20.06
N ILE A 667 20.05 0.32 -19.24
CA ILE A 667 20.02 0.15 -17.78
C ILE A 667 19.22 -1.10 -17.41
N VAL A 668 18.02 -1.26 -17.97
CA VAL A 668 17.12 -2.36 -17.64
C VAL A 668 17.69 -3.70 -18.13
N SER A 669 18.24 -3.76 -19.35
CA SER A 669 18.91 -4.97 -19.85
C SER A 669 20.08 -5.38 -18.97
N LEU A 670 20.91 -4.43 -18.54
CA LEU A 670 22.05 -4.71 -17.68
C LEU A 670 21.61 -5.27 -16.32
N VAL A 671 20.63 -4.64 -15.68
CA VAL A 671 20.16 -5.02 -14.35
C VAL A 671 19.44 -6.37 -14.39
N LEU A 672 18.43 -6.53 -15.25
CA LEU A 672 17.64 -7.77 -15.28
C LEU A 672 18.44 -8.95 -15.85
N GLY A 673 19.23 -8.71 -16.89
CA GLY A 673 20.15 -9.69 -17.45
C GLY A 673 21.17 -10.14 -16.41
N GLY A 674 21.88 -9.19 -15.79
CA GLY A 674 22.85 -9.47 -14.74
C GLY A 674 22.28 -10.22 -13.53
N CYS A 675 21.07 -9.89 -13.09
CA CYS A 675 20.41 -10.63 -12.01
C CYS A 675 20.12 -12.09 -12.40
N ILE A 676 19.63 -12.35 -13.61
CA ILE A 676 19.37 -13.72 -14.05
C ILE A 676 20.66 -14.51 -14.21
N GLU A 677 21.71 -13.90 -14.77
CA GLU A 677 23.03 -14.53 -14.89
C GLU A 677 23.63 -14.88 -13.53
N LEU A 678 23.56 -13.95 -12.58
CA LEU A 678 24.06 -14.14 -11.23
C LEU A 678 23.30 -15.23 -10.49
N PHE A 679 21.96 -15.16 -10.48
CA PHE A 679 21.14 -16.14 -9.77
C PHE A 679 21.19 -17.52 -10.43
N GLY A 680 21.30 -17.59 -11.76
CA GLY A 680 21.38 -18.84 -12.49
C GLY A 680 22.71 -19.55 -12.27
N SER A 681 23.83 -18.80 -12.29
CA SER A 681 25.14 -19.36 -11.96
C SER A 681 25.24 -19.79 -10.49
N LEU A 682 24.75 -18.97 -9.54
CA LEU A 682 24.70 -19.34 -8.12
C LEU A 682 23.85 -20.59 -7.84
N ALA A 683 22.80 -20.80 -8.64
CA ALA A 683 21.95 -21.99 -8.57
C ALA A 683 22.57 -23.22 -9.26
N GLY A 684 23.71 -23.05 -9.95
CA GLY A 684 24.40 -24.10 -10.68
C GLY A 684 23.68 -24.54 -11.96
N PHE A 685 22.84 -23.69 -12.55
CA PHE A 685 22.16 -24.02 -13.82
C PHE A 685 23.08 -23.91 -15.02
N TRP A 686 24.03 -22.98 -14.96
CA TRP A 686 25.09 -22.83 -15.95
C TRP A 686 26.38 -22.35 -15.30
N ASN A 687 27.50 -22.68 -15.95
CA ASN A 687 28.83 -22.32 -15.53
C ASN A 687 29.58 -21.65 -16.67
N TYR A 688 30.41 -20.67 -16.32
CA TYR A 688 31.29 -19.98 -17.24
C TYR A 688 32.66 -20.65 -17.31
N HIS A 689 33.36 -20.45 -18.43
CA HIS A 689 34.64 -21.13 -18.70
C HIS A 689 35.70 -20.99 -17.60
N TYR A 690 35.87 -19.80 -17.02
CA TYR A 690 36.90 -19.55 -16.01
C TYR A 690 36.43 -19.85 -14.58
N GLY A 691 35.22 -20.39 -14.40
CA GLY A 691 34.67 -20.76 -13.11
C GLY A 691 34.24 -19.57 -12.25
N GLU A 692 34.13 -18.38 -12.83
CA GLU A 692 33.54 -17.22 -12.17
C GLU A 692 32.04 -17.40 -11.92
N THR A 693 31.51 -16.70 -10.93
CA THR A 693 30.06 -16.68 -10.66
C THR A 693 29.31 -15.75 -11.62
N LEU A 694 29.98 -14.75 -12.18
CA LEU A 694 29.37 -13.80 -13.11
C LEU A 694 30.42 -13.28 -14.09
N ALA A 695 30.30 -13.64 -15.36
CA ALA A 695 31.08 -13.04 -16.42
C ALA A 695 30.51 -11.65 -16.76
N ILE A 696 31.32 -10.59 -16.59
CA ILE A 696 30.84 -9.21 -16.77
C ILE A 696 30.50 -8.96 -18.24
N PHE A 697 31.26 -9.53 -19.18
CA PHE A 697 30.95 -9.37 -20.60
C PHE A 697 29.60 -10.01 -20.99
N ILE A 698 29.19 -11.13 -20.37
CA ILE A 698 27.86 -11.75 -20.62
C ILE A 698 26.76 -10.88 -20.03
N THR A 699 27.00 -10.31 -18.84
CA THR A 699 26.08 -9.34 -18.24
C THR A 699 25.88 -8.13 -19.16
N LEU A 700 26.96 -7.61 -19.76
CA LEU A 700 26.91 -6.54 -20.74
C LEU A 700 26.31 -6.98 -22.09
N ALA A 701 26.46 -8.26 -22.47
CA ALA A 701 25.90 -8.82 -23.71
C ALA A 701 24.38 -8.73 -23.75
N TRP A 702 23.69 -8.74 -22.60
CA TRP A 702 22.24 -8.54 -22.53
C TRP A 702 21.76 -7.22 -23.13
N ILE A 703 22.61 -6.18 -23.08
CA ILE A 703 22.34 -4.91 -23.77
C ILE A 703 22.33 -5.12 -25.29
N LEU A 704 23.34 -5.84 -25.81
CA LEU A 704 23.44 -6.17 -27.23
C LEU A 704 22.32 -7.12 -27.66
N ASN A 705 21.92 -8.07 -26.82
CA ASN A 705 20.80 -8.99 -27.09
C ASN A 705 19.50 -8.22 -27.28
N ALA A 706 19.19 -7.28 -26.40
CA ALA A 706 17.99 -6.45 -26.50
C ALA A 706 17.99 -5.59 -27.77
N TRP A 707 19.15 -5.02 -28.12
CA TRP A 707 19.31 -4.27 -29.36
C TRP A 707 19.25 -5.10 -30.61
N ALA A 708 19.79 -6.31 -30.60
CA ALA A 708 19.72 -7.23 -31.73
C ALA A 708 18.25 -7.58 -32.00
N VAL A 709 17.50 -7.92 -30.96
CA VAL A 709 16.05 -8.16 -31.07
C VAL A 709 15.35 -6.91 -31.60
N HIS A 710 15.58 -5.73 -31.01
CA HIS A 710 14.93 -4.49 -31.46
C HIS A 710 15.30 -4.14 -32.90
N GLY A 711 16.58 -4.24 -33.27
CA GLY A 711 17.06 -3.98 -34.61
C GLY A 711 16.47 -4.92 -35.66
N VAL A 712 16.43 -6.22 -35.39
CA VAL A 712 15.81 -7.20 -36.30
C VAL A 712 14.31 -6.99 -36.41
N VAL A 713 13.61 -6.73 -35.30
CA VAL A 713 12.17 -6.41 -35.33
C VAL A 713 11.93 -5.12 -36.13
N LEU A 714 12.80 -4.13 -36.01
CA LEU A 714 12.72 -2.88 -36.77
C LEU A 714 12.83 -3.11 -38.29
N LEU A 715 13.67 -4.06 -38.73
CA LEU A 715 13.77 -4.44 -40.15
C LEU A 715 12.46 -5.03 -40.70
N THR A 716 11.58 -5.56 -39.84
CA THR A 716 10.23 -6.02 -40.24
C THR A 716 9.19 -4.90 -40.32
N GLY A 717 9.60 -3.65 -40.11
CA GLY A 717 8.74 -2.46 -40.09
C GLY A 717 8.03 -2.23 -38.76
N VAL A 718 8.47 -2.88 -37.68
CA VAL A 718 7.88 -2.75 -36.34
C VAL A 718 8.85 -2.04 -35.41
N ASN A 719 8.45 -0.90 -34.84
CA ASN A 719 9.24 -0.22 -33.81
C ASN A 719 8.80 -0.65 -32.40
N LEU A 720 9.69 -1.29 -31.63
CA LEU A 720 9.41 -1.70 -30.26
C LEU A 720 9.31 -0.54 -29.27
N SER A 721 9.88 0.64 -29.54
CA SER A 721 9.68 1.80 -28.65
C SER A 721 8.22 2.31 -28.65
N ASP A 722 7.43 1.88 -29.64
CA ASP A 722 6.02 2.25 -29.81
C ASP A 722 5.11 1.01 -29.70
N SER A 723 5.61 -0.09 -29.13
CA SER A 723 4.87 -1.35 -29.04
C SER A 723 3.77 -1.33 -27.99
N MET A 724 3.86 -0.44 -27.00
CA MET A 724 2.84 -0.32 -25.95
C MET A 724 1.59 0.41 -26.45
N VAL A 725 0.44 -0.02 -25.94
CA VAL A 725 -0.81 0.73 -26.09
C VAL A 725 -0.74 1.92 -25.15
N LYS A 726 -0.91 3.11 -25.74
CA LYS A 726 -1.00 4.36 -25.00
C LYS A 726 -2.19 4.32 -24.04
N GLY A 727 -1.98 4.76 -22.80
CA GLY A 727 -3.05 4.90 -21.82
C GLY A 727 -4.04 5.97 -22.24
N SER A 728 -5.26 5.98 -21.67
CA SER A 728 -6.29 6.99 -21.97
C SER A 728 -5.82 8.43 -21.76
N LYS A 729 -4.81 8.66 -20.90
CA LYS A 729 -4.20 9.96 -20.62
C LYS A 729 -3.21 10.46 -21.69
N GLU A 730 -2.69 9.60 -22.57
CA GLU A 730 -1.69 10.00 -23.60
C GLU A 730 -2.35 10.41 -24.94
N VAL A 731 -3.67 10.50 -24.98
CA VAL A 731 -4.47 10.88 -26.17
C VAL A 731 -4.93 12.35 -26.11
N SER A 732 -4.88 12.98 -24.93
CA SER A 732 -5.06 14.43 -24.73
C SER A 732 -3.73 15.15 -24.76
#